data_AF-A0A928Q8F6-F1
#
_entry.id   AF-A0A928Q8F6-F1
#
_cell.length_a   1.000
_cell.length_b   1.000
_cell.length_c   1.000
_cell.angle_alpha   90.00
_cell.angle_beta   90.00
_cell.angle_gamma   90.00
#
_symmetry.space_group_name_H-M   'P 1'
#
loop_
_entity.id
_entity.type
_entity.pdbx_description
1 polymer ?
#
loop_
_entity_poly.entity_id
_entity_poly.type
_entity_poly.pdbx_seq_one_letter_code
_entity_poly.pdbx_strand_id
1 'polypeptide(L)'
;MMVKNKLSRIKAAVVTATMVATTLAAPVMTTFTSVTAATKEVSSLPYTLTADGVEDGLRQANIALPDGTKKGDTVYLNFTTSSKVDAAIGVYGFGTTSPEDGAAKGGYWYSVDEAFASDGKSSFSCEVVIPTAMVGNPTKIGVGIWYPEDNSKWVLESITTDKKGEDTPAEPDIPVTANNKSGTCEFIDNKDGTATIISTLSAQYTDILSESADPTQFDYTLTLGTDEEDYAPYKDAEGNVLPAYEEGDPINSHKFDFGGFGIDDMSNIRFQSFEYTIKSDDYDMSTIQYGGGINVNQGSAADTEAAKGKDGYWYNDQGTEDLEEFADAFKEHGIVEDIHSGYEATGCGSYAEITWDVPVGVQEHVEMKDSNAVGFQYWWGKDDTQSTPNEDGVDLGYTEIPEIHLVSCTATYTRTMTVPYNTTIEGPTGSKLTSGSDDTNQTKFPLADLELGKRDKLSAIKFVVTTTEPLDKFVGGFGISLDAAKAPSLAGDDPNWYQPSNFAVINAEKNTFEVMWILPEAIRDAVYPDGEVLIGYWYGDVAGEEVSSVTVSDVEYYIYRTQEEELKTEDGLELPESIDLKVGETYDLTVNVEGTTFSSSSESIATVDENGTITAKAQGISTITVKTPEGQEKMITVNVKAAETTPAETSATTTTTTKATTTTTAATTVDPDSIIDWSRVLYGDVNLDKEVTLADVAALSKHVSARDLYPLINATATENANCQYDEAVDAADSLKIIEYKMKSITLLDLGKPDKSDCPMYETVKE
;
A
#
# COMPACT_ATOMS: atom_id res chain seq x y z
N MET A 1 -15.63 1.57 -20.31
CA MET A 1 -15.22 2.47 -21.41
C MET A 1 -13.73 2.72 -21.21
N MET A 2 -12.87 1.76 -21.60
CA MET A 2 -11.41 1.82 -21.43
C MET A 2 -10.78 2.48 -22.65
N VAL A 3 -10.17 3.64 -22.45
CA VAL A 3 -9.30 4.26 -23.45
C VAL A 3 -7.88 3.74 -23.22
N LYS A 4 -7.25 3.35 -24.33
CA LYS A 4 -5.90 2.81 -24.45
C LYS A 4 -4.85 3.75 -23.86
N ASN A 5 -4.11 3.34 -22.83
CA ASN A 5 -2.87 4.01 -22.43
C ASN A 5 -1.69 3.43 -23.20
N LYS A 6 -1.30 4.18 -24.24
CA LYS A 6 0.00 4.09 -24.90
C LYS A 6 0.87 5.23 -24.34
N LEU A 7 2.05 4.88 -23.82
CA LEU A 7 3.23 5.71 -23.58
C LEU A 7 3.04 7.05 -22.83
N SER A 8 3.69 7.15 -21.67
CA SER A 8 4.36 8.38 -21.23
C SER A 8 5.57 8.03 -20.37
N ARG A 9 6.75 8.32 -20.92
CA ARG A 9 8.05 8.37 -20.25
C ARG A 9 8.22 9.80 -19.72
N ILE A 10 8.69 9.95 -18.49
CA ILE A 10 9.51 11.11 -18.10
C ILE A 10 10.96 10.63 -18.03
N LYS A 11 11.85 11.44 -18.59
CA LYS A 11 13.27 11.14 -18.81
C LYS A 11 14.06 11.41 -17.53
N ALA A 12 14.48 10.37 -16.82
CA ALA A 12 15.83 10.34 -16.25
C ALA A 12 16.77 9.78 -17.34
N ALA A 13 17.94 10.38 -17.51
CA ALA A 13 18.85 10.03 -18.60
C ALA A 13 19.57 8.69 -18.34
N VAL A 14 18.96 7.57 -18.72
CA VAL A 14 19.60 6.24 -18.68
C VAL A 14 20.58 6.07 -19.85
N VAL A 15 21.86 5.81 -19.56
CA VAL A 15 22.86 5.27 -20.50
C VAL A 15 23.00 3.78 -20.23
N THR A 16 22.60 2.95 -21.20
CA THR A 16 22.64 1.49 -21.12
C THR A 16 24.06 0.91 -21.17
N ALA A 17 24.48 0.14 -20.16
CA ALA A 17 25.68 -0.70 -20.20
C ALA A 17 25.34 -2.16 -20.55
N THR A 18 25.99 -2.71 -21.56
CA THR A 18 25.82 -4.11 -22.02
C THR A 18 26.83 -5.01 -21.31
N MET A 19 26.39 -5.92 -20.43
CA MET A 19 27.26 -6.95 -19.85
C MET A 19 27.52 -8.10 -20.84
N VAL A 20 28.80 -8.34 -21.16
CA VAL A 20 29.25 -9.54 -21.88
C VAL A 20 29.61 -10.61 -20.86
N ALA A 21 28.84 -11.70 -20.83
CA ALA A 21 29.15 -12.90 -20.08
C ALA A 21 30.40 -13.61 -20.64
N THR A 22 31.42 -13.80 -19.80
CA THR A 22 32.56 -14.68 -20.09
C THR A 22 32.19 -16.14 -19.80
N THR A 23 32.11 -16.99 -20.82
CA THR A 23 32.14 -18.45 -20.64
C THR A 23 33.44 -19.03 -21.18
N LEU A 24 34.08 -19.87 -20.38
CA LEU A 24 35.29 -20.63 -20.68
C LEU A 24 35.07 -21.68 -21.79
N ALA A 25 36.13 -21.79 -22.63
CA ALA A 25 36.57 -22.91 -23.48
C ALA A 25 35.98 -23.10 -24.91
N ALA A 26 36.91 -23.02 -25.87
CA ALA A 26 36.84 -23.21 -27.34
C ALA A 26 36.69 -24.70 -27.77
N PRO A 27 36.74 -25.12 -29.08
CA PRO A 27 36.95 -24.36 -30.34
C PRO A 27 36.02 -24.75 -31.53
N VAL A 28 36.08 -23.99 -32.64
CA VAL A 28 36.44 -24.46 -34.01
C VAL A 28 36.21 -23.34 -35.05
N MET A 29 37.20 -23.25 -35.92
CA MET A 29 37.43 -22.31 -37.02
C MET A 29 36.58 -22.61 -38.26
N THR A 30 35.98 -21.58 -38.87
CA THR A 30 35.82 -21.49 -40.34
C THR A 30 35.64 -20.03 -40.79
N THR A 31 36.50 -19.63 -41.72
CA THR A 31 36.59 -18.34 -42.41
C THR A 31 35.57 -18.20 -43.55
N PHE A 32 34.99 -17.00 -43.75
CA PHE A 32 34.75 -16.41 -45.08
C PHE A 32 34.76 -14.86 -45.04
N THR A 33 35.68 -14.31 -45.84
CA THR A 33 35.78 -12.96 -46.44
C THR A 33 34.57 -12.66 -47.36
N SER A 34 34.11 -11.45 -47.74
CA SER A 34 34.68 -10.09 -47.86
C SER A 34 33.57 -9.07 -48.23
N VAL A 35 33.64 -7.85 -47.66
CA VAL A 35 33.53 -6.48 -48.26
C VAL A 35 32.25 -6.15 -49.07
N THR A 36 31.49 -5.06 -48.80
CA THR A 36 31.84 -3.67 -49.14
C THR A 36 30.96 -2.64 -48.40
N ALA A 37 31.59 -1.52 -48.04
CA ALA A 37 31.07 -0.39 -47.28
C ALA A 37 30.07 0.51 -48.04
N ALA A 38 29.15 1.14 -47.29
CA ALA A 38 28.92 2.59 -47.31
C ALA A 38 27.94 2.99 -46.18
N THR A 39 28.37 4.00 -45.41
CA THR A 39 27.58 4.90 -44.54
C THR A 39 26.72 4.25 -43.46
N LYS A 40 27.32 4.01 -42.30
CA LYS A 40 26.60 3.85 -41.03
C LYS A 40 26.76 5.16 -40.28
N GLU A 41 25.70 5.99 -40.22
CA GLU A 41 25.60 6.93 -39.10
C GLU A 41 25.43 6.07 -37.83
N VAL A 42 26.47 6.03 -37.02
CA VAL A 42 26.50 5.25 -35.78
C VAL A 42 26.01 6.16 -34.66
N SER A 43 24.91 5.76 -34.04
CA SER A 43 24.38 6.32 -32.80
C SER A 43 24.66 5.37 -31.65
N SER A 44 24.96 5.96 -30.49
CA SER A 44 25.19 5.41 -29.15
C SER A 44 26.58 4.84 -28.82
N LEU A 45 27.02 5.19 -27.60
CA LEU A 45 28.10 4.60 -26.82
C LEU A 45 27.65 3.23 -26.26
N PRO A 46 28.57 2.33 -25.86
CA PRO A 46 30.02 2.47 -25.92
C PRO A 46 30.58 2.47 -27.35
N TYR A 47 31.64 3.23 -27.61
CA TYR A 47 32.30 3.31 -28.91
C TYR A 47 33.73 2.76 -28.85
N THR A 48 34.04 1.76 -29.66
CA THR A 48 35.40 1.18 -29.72
C THR A 48 36.27 1.89 -30.75
N LEU A 49 37.35 2.52 -30.29
CA LEU A 49 38.44 3.04 -31.11
C LEU A 49 39.57 2.00 -31.20
N THR A 50 40.19 1.89 -32.38
CA THR A 50 41.32 0.98 -32.62
C THR A 50 42.57 1.79 -32.89
N ALA A 51 43.64 1.52 -32.13
CA ALA A 51 44.90 2.22 -32.25
C ALA A 51 45.77 1.61 -33.37
N ASP A 52 45.29 1.68 -34.62
CA ASP A 52 45.87 1.01 -35.80
C ASP A 52 46.73 1.93 -36.69
N GLY A 53 46.75 3.23 -36.37
CA GLY A 53 47.48 4.24 -37.16
C GLY A 53 46.81 4.61 -38.49
N VAL A 54 45.60 4.11 -38.79
CA VAL A 54 44.91 4.30 -40.08
C VAL A 54 43.75 5.31 -39.98
N GLU A 55 43.61 6.20 -40.98
CA GLU A 55 42.48 7.16 -41.08
C GLU A 55 41.25 6.57 -41.79
N ASP A 56 40.67 5.50 -41.23
CA ASP A 56 39.51 4.81 -41.82
C ASP A 56 38.21 4.91 -41.00
N GLY A 57 38.23 5.65 -39.89
CA GLY A 57 37.09 5.82 -38.97
C GLY A 57 37.04 4.80 -37.81
N LEU A 58 37.99 3.86 -37.75
CA LEU A 58 38.18 2.98 -36.59
C LEU A 58 39.12 3.61 -35.55
N ARG A 59 40.11 4.40 -36.00
CA ARG A 59 41.04 5.13 -35.11
C ARG A 59 40.45 6.40 -34.48
N GLN A 60 39.49 7.02 -35.14
CA GLN A 60 38.87 8.30 -34.71
C GLN A 60 37.41 8.37 -35.14
N ALA A 61 36.58 9.08 -34.37
CA ALA A 61 35.16 9.20 -34.62
C ALA A 61 34.58 10.55 -34.16
N ASN A 62 33.50 10.98 -34.84
CA ASN A 62 32.66 12.10 -34.41
C ASN A 62 31.48 11.55 -33.60
N ILE A 63 31.52 11.74 -32.29
CA ILE A 63 30.58 11.14 -31.34
C ILE A 63 29.60 12.22 -30.88
N ALA A 64 28.31 11.88 -30.78
CA ALA A 64 27.30 12.82 -30.31
C ALA A 64 27.56 13.22 -28.85
N LEU A 65 27.39 14.50 -28.54
CA LEU A 65 27.43 15.00 -27.17
C LEU A 65 26.04 14.85 -26.51
N PRO A 66 25.97 14.81 -25.16
CA PRO A 66 24.71 14.83 -24.43
C PRO A 66 23.80 16.01 -24.86
N ASP A 67 22.49 15.78 -24.89
CA ASP A 67 21.51 16.82 -25.20
C ASP A 67 21.63 17.98 -24.19
N GLY A 68 21.61 19.22 -24.67
CA GLY A 68 21.70 20.40 -23.80
C GLY A 68 23.12 20.89 -23.49
N THR A 69 24.16 20.19 -23.95
CA THR A 69 25.56 20.63 -23.85
C THR A 69 25.77 22.03 -24.47
N LYS A 70 26.46 22.92 -23.75
CA LYS A 70 26.72 24.31 -24.12
C LYS A 70 28.22 24.57 -24.29
N LYS A 71 28.55 25.68 -24.94
CA LYS A 71 29.92 26.19 -24.99
C LYS A 71 30.36 26.62 -23.58
N GLY A 72 31.58 26.27 -23.19
CA GLY A 72 32.11 26.50 -21.85
C GLY A 72 31.90 25.35 -20.86
N ASP A 73 31.08 24.35 -21.20
CA ASP A 73 30.92 23.15 -20.37
C ASP A 73 32.20 22.30 -20.38
N THR A 74 32.48 21.62 -19.28
CA THR A 74 33.52 20.59 -19.22
C THR A 74 32.91 19.25 -19.64
N VAL A 75 33.60 18.52 -20.53
CA VAL A 75 33.22 17.20 -21.02
C VAL A 75 34.24 16.18 -20.52
N TYR A 76 33.76 15.07 -19.98
CA TYR A 76 34.57 13.93 -19.57
C TYR A 76 34.37 12.77 -20.55
N LEU A 77 35.48 12.30 -21.11
CA LEU A 77 35.53 11.14 -21.99
C LEU A 77 36.01 9.93 -21.20
N ASN A 78 35.10 9.03 -20.83
CA ASN A 78 35.39 7.91 -19.94
C ASN A 78 35.76 6.66 -20.74
N PHE A 79 37.00 6.21 -20.61
CA PHE A 79 37.56 5.09 -21.36
C PHE A 79 37.80 3.87 -20.51
N THR A 80 37.66 2.69 -21.12
CA THR A 80 38.22 1.42 -20.62
C THR A 80 39.12 0.77 -21.67
N THR A 81 40.09 -0.02 -21.23
CA THR A 81 40.91 -0.84 -22.11
C THR A 81 41.42 -2.10 -21.40
N SER A 82 41.70 -3.13 -22.19
CA SER A 82 42.50 -4.29 -21.75
C SER A 82 43.99 -4.13 -22.05
N SER A 83 44.39 -3.05 -22.74
CA SER A 83 45.78 -2.72 -23.02
C SER A 83 46.48 -2.20 -21.75
N LYS A 84 47.77 -2.54 -21.59
CA LYS A 84 48.63 -2.04 -20.52
C LYS A 84 49.66 -1.02 -21.03
N VAL A 85 49.48 -0.54 -22.25
CA VAL A 85 50.35 0.43 -22.92
C VAL A 85 49.71 1.80 -22.83
N ASP A 86 50.49 2.84 -22.54
CA ASP A 86 50.00 4.21 -22.51
C ASP A 86 49.48 4.62 -23.89
N ALA A 87 48.29 5.23 -23.93
CA ALA A 87 47.70 5.81 -25.11
C ALA A 87 47.83 7.32 -25.14
N ALA A 88 47.93 7.87 -26.35
CA ALA A 88 47.72 9.28 -26.64
C ALA A 88 46.33 9.45 -27.26
N ILE A 89 45.40 10.03 -26.50
CA ILE A 89 44.03 10.29 -26.92
C ILE A 89 43.96 11.73 -27.43
N GLY A 90 43.52 11.92 -28.68
CA GLY A 90 43.36 13.24 -29.27
C GLY A 90 41.91 13.66 -29.40
N VAL A 91 41.63 14.91 -29.05
CA VAL A 91 40.38 15.59 -29.39
C VAL A 91 40.68 16.61 -30.49
N TYR A 92 40.06 16.43 -31.65
CA TYR A 92 40.39 17.20 -32.87
C TYR A 92 39.32 18.23 -33.28
N GLY A 93 38.22 18.33 -32.52
CA GLY A 93 37.23 19.38 -32.72
C GLY A 93 35.81 19.04 -32.26
N PHE A 94 34.91 20.00 -32.49
CA PHE A 94 33.51 19.93 -32.14
C PHE A 94 32.62 20.22 -33.35
N GLY A 95 31.60 19.40 -33.56
CA GLY A 95 30.55 19.67 -34.55
C GLY A 95 29.48 20.60 -33.96
N THR A 96 28.99 21.54 -34.75
CA THR A 96 28.10 22.63 -34.28
C THR A 96 26.90 22.83 -35.19
N THR A 97 25.82 23.40 -34.64
CA THR A 97 24.67 23.91 -35.41
C THR A 97 24.91 25.32 -35.94
N SER A 98 24.41 25.67 -37.12
CA SER A 98 24.55 27.02 -37.69
C SER A 98 23.93 28.09 -36.77
N PRO A 99 24.50 29.31 -36.69
CA PRO A 99 23.78 30.45 -36.13
C PRO A 99 22.57 30.75 -37.03
N GLU A 100 21.55 31.32 -36.41
CA GLU A 100 20.18 31.58 -36.88
C GLU A 100 20.03 31.97 -38.38
N ASP A 101 18.91 31.53 -38.96
CA ASP A 101 18.38 31.79 -40.31
C ASP A 101 18.93 31.00 -41.52
N GLY A 102 18.28 29.86 -41.77
CA GLY A 102 17.73 29.60 -43.11
C GLY A 102 18.65 29.14 -44.26
N ALA A 103 19.84 28.59 -44.00
CA ALA A 103 20.68 28.01 -45.06
C ALA A 103 21.20 26.58 -44.75
N ALA A 104 21.06 25.72 -45.76
CA ALA A 104 21.49 24.32 -45.93
C ALA A 104 22.08 23.51 -44.75
N LYS A 105 21.48 22.33 -44.52
CA LYS A 105 21.95 21.24 -43.64
C LYS A 105 23.40 20.81 -43.94
N GLY A 106 24.35 21.32 -43.17
CA GLY A 106 25.74 20.83 -43.09
C GLY A 106 26.43 21.49 -41.89
N GLY A 107 26.68 20.72 -40.82
CA GLY A 107 27.21 21.24 -39.56
C GLY A 107 28.61 21.84 -39.69
N TYR A 108 28.87 22.94 -38.99
CA TYR A 108 30.20 23.57 -38.94
C TYR A 108 31.09 22.80 -37.95
N TRP A 109 32.37 22.64 -38.26
CA TRP A 109 33.36 21.98 -37.39
C TRP A 109 34.31 23.01 -36.80
N TYR A 110 34.41 23.06 -35.47
CA TYR A 110 35.36 23.89 -34.75
C TYR A 110 36.55 23.02 -34.34
N SER A 111 37.70 23.21 -35.01
CA SER A 111 38.90 22.40 -34.73
C SER A 111 39.54 22.79 -33.41
N VAL A 112 39.90 21.77 -32.61
CA VAL A 112 40.81 21.89 -31.47
C VAL A 112 41.96 20.89 -31.67
N ASP A 113 43.01 21.02 -30.87
CA ASP A 113 44.15 20.09 -30.87
C ASP A 113 44.54 19.84 -29.41
N GLU A 114 43.76 18.97 -28.75
CA GLU A 114 43.99 18.57 -27.36
C GLU A 114 44.42 17.11 -27.32
N ALA A 115 45.38 16.81 -26.45
CA ALA A 115 45.95 15.48 -26.31
C ALA A 115 46.05 15.08 -24.83
N PHE A 116 45.63 13.86 -24.54
CA PHE A 116 45.59 13.26 -23.21
C PHE A 116 46.38 11.96 -23.19
N ALA A 117 46.93 11.61 -22.03
CA ALA A 117 47.57 10.32 -21.80
C ALA A 117 46.67 9.40 -20.97
N SER A 118 46.69 8.10 -21.24
CA SER A 118 45.97 7.13 -20.38
C SER A 118 46.71 6.81 -19.07
N ASP A 119 47.98 7.23 -18.94
CA ASP A 119 48.88 6.93 -17.81
C ASP A 119 48.91 5.45 -17.40
N GLY A 120 48.73 4.55 -18.37
CA GLY A 120 48.78 3.11 -18.18
C GLY A 120 47.58 2.52 -17.44
N LYS A 121 46.54 3.33 -17.22
CA LYS A 121 45.32 2.92 -16.50
C LYS A 121 44.39 2.15 -17.44
N SER A 122 43.80 1.08 -16.92
CA SER A 122 42.78 0.28 -17.63
C SER A 122 41.40 0.94 -17.66
N SER A 123 41.19 1.97 -16.83
CA SER A 123 40.04 2.87 -16.86
C SER A 123 40.48 4.27 -16.46
N PHE A 124 40.08 5.29 -17.22
CA PHE A 124 40.48 6.68 -17.04
C PHE A 124 39.50 7.63 -17.74
N SER A 125 39.55 8.91 -17.37
CA SER A 125 38.74 9.95 -17.98
C SER A 125 39.61 11.08 -18.52
N CYS A 126 39.26 11.60 -19.69
CA CYS A 126 39.87 12.80 -20.28
C CYS A 126 38.93 14.00 -20.10
N GLU A 127 39.42 15.06 -19.49
CA GLU A 127 38.68 16.31 -19.26
C GLU A 127 38.91 17.29 -20.41
N VAL A 128 37.83 17.76 -21.05
CA VAL A 128 37.86 18.61 -22.23
C VAL A 128 36.91 19.78 -22.03
N VAL A 129 37.41 21.01 -22.05
CA VAL A 129 36.55 22.21 -21.93
C VAL A 129 36.07 22.66 -23.30
N ILE A 130 34.77 22.77 -23.49
CA ILE A 130 34.20 23.19 -24.77
C ILE A 130 34.53 24.67 -25.02
N PRO A 131 35.18 25.04 -26.15
CA PRO A 131 35.60 26.40 -26.41
C PRO A 131 34.44 27.41 -26.45
N THR A 132 34.49 28.45 -25.61
CA THR A 132 33.48 29.53 -25.58
C THR A 132 33.49 30.40 -26.86
N ALA A 133 34.57 30.37 -27.63
CA ALA A 133 34.73 31.07 -28.91
C ALA A 133 34.02 30.38 -30.10
N MET A 134 33.45 29.20 -29.89
CA MET A 134 32.67 28.46 -30.88
C MET A 134 31.41 29.24 -31.31
N VAL A 135 31.10 29.16 -32.61
CA VAL A 135 29.85 29.69 -33.19
C VAL A 135 28.85 28.55 -33.30
N GLY A 136 27.67 28.69 -32.71
CA GLY A 136 26.65 27.64 -32.65
C GLY A 136 26.75 26.78 -31.38
N ASN A 137 25.77 25.90 -31.16
CA ASN A 137 25.78 24.96 -30.04
C ASN A 137 26.53 23.68 -30.42
N PRO A 138 27.34 23.12 -29.50
CA PRO A 138 28.04 21.87 -29.74
C PRO A 138 27.05 20.71 -29.86
N THR A 139 27.30 19.80 -30.79
CA THR A 139 26.45 18.62 -31.05
C THR A 139 27.23 17.33 -31.15
N LYS A 140 28.52 17.41 -31.49
CA LYS A 140 29.43 16.27 -31.59
C LYS A 140 30.82 16.66 -31.11
N ILE A 141 31.59 15.70 -30.63
CA ILE A 141 33.02 15.81 -30.33
C ILE A 141 33.80 14.82 -31.19
N GLY A 142 34.93 15.25 -31.74
CA GLY A 142 35.84 14.43 -32.52
C GLY A 142 36.95 13.87 -31.64
N VAL A 143 36.98 12.56 -31.47
CA VAL A 143 37.91 11.86 -30.56
C VAL A 143 38.65 10.77 -31.33
N GLY A 144 39.93 10.56 -31.04
CA GLY A 144 40.73 9.49 -31.64
C GLY A 144 41.87 9.02 -30.74
N ILE A 145 42.44 7.85 -31.05
CA ILE A 145 43.63 7.30 -30.39
C ILE A 145 44.81 7.38 -31.35
N TRP A 146 45.81 8.21 -31.02
CA TRP A 146 46.98 8.48 -31.87
C TRP A 146 48.14 7.51 -31.64
N TYR A 147 48.32 7.08 -30.39
CA TYR A 147 49.29 6.06 -30.00
C TYR A 147 48.67 5.16 -28.93
N PRO A 148 49.11 3.89 -28.81
CA PRO A 148 50.09 3.19 -29.66
C PRO A 148 49.54 2.82 -31.05
N GLU A 149 50.40 2.56 -32.05
CA GLU A 149 49.98 2.03 -33.37
C GLU A 149 50.08 0.48 -33.40
N ASP A 150 49.40 -0.20 -32.47
CA ASP A 150 49.56 -1.64 -32.21
C ASP A 150 48.27 -2.47 -32.42
N ASN A 151 47.19 -1.86 -32.92
CA ASN A 151 45.83 -2.41 -33.04
C ASN A 151 45.13 -2.71 -31.70
N SER A 152 45.60 -2.13 -30.59
CA SER A 152 44.87 -2.20 -29.32
C SER A 152 43.51 -1.51 -29.42
N LYS A 153 42.54 -2.02 -28.64
CA LYS A 153 41.17 -1.50 -28.60
C LYS A 153 40.95 -0.68 -27.34
N TRP A 154 40.30 0.46 -27.53
CA TRP A 154 39.98 1.43 -26.49
C TRP A 154 38.50 1.72 -26.57
N VAL A 155 37.77 1.46 -25.50
CA VAL A 155 36.32 1.61 -25.47
C VAL A 155 36.02 2.93 -24.77
N LEU A 156 35.43 3.88 -25.49
CA LEU A 156 34.79 5.04 -24.89
C LEU A 156 33.43 4.58 -24.37
N GLU A 157 33.31 4.45 -23.05
CA GLU A 157 32.11 3.92 -22.38
C GLU A 157 31.01 4.97 -22.28
N SER A 158 31.37 6.19 -21.86
CA SER A 158 30.44 7.30 -21.70
C SER A 158 31.10 8.64 -22.02
N ILE A 159 30.27 9.59 -22.41
CA ILE A 159 30.61 11.01 -22.46
C ILE A 159 29.69 11.69 -21.47
N THR A 160 30.27 12.34 -20.48
CA THR A 160 29.54 13.08 -19.45
C THR A 160 29.95 14.55 -19.52
N THR A 161 29.10 15.44 -19.05
CA THR A 161 29.43 16.86 -18.91
C THR A 161 29.34 17.22 -17.45
N ASP A 162 30.22 18.10 -16.97
CA ASP A 162 29.86 18.90 -15.81
C ASP A 162 28.64 19.71 -16.23
N LYS A 163 27.45 19.24 -15.88
CA LYS A 163 26.40 20.22 -15.59
C LYS A 163 26.96 20.99 -14.42
N LYS A 164 27.36 22.25 -14.66
CA LYS A 164 27.58 23.17 -13.56
C LYS A 164 26.20 23.33 -12.89
N GLY A 165 25.96 22.52 -11.86
CA GLY A 165 24.66 22.33 -11.21
C GLY A 165 24.25 20.89 -10.92
N GLU A 166 25.16 19.92 -10.81
CA GLU A 166 24.88 18.68 -10.07
C GLU A 166 25.97 18.52 -9.00
N ASP A 167 25.56 18.79 -7.77
CA ASP A 167 26.33 18.56 -6.56
C ASP A 167 26.76 17.10 -6.51
N THR A 168 27.97 16.84 -6.01
CA THR A 168 28.25 15.52 -5.44
C THR A 168 27.20 15.33 -4.34
N PRO A 169 26.43 14.22 -4.27
CA PRO A 169 25.50 14.02 -3.18
C PRO A 169 26.27 14.26 -1.89
N ALA A 170 25.84 15.26 -1.12
CA ALA A 170 26.29 15.32 0.25
C ALA A 170 25.84 14.00 0.91
N GLU A 171 26.61 13.49 1.87
CA GLU A 171 26.10 12.50 2.82
C GLU A 171 25.42 13.32 3.92
N PRO A 172 24.14 13.67 3.79
CA PRO A 172 23.49 14.50 4.79
C PRO A 172 23.48 13.78 6.13
N ASP A 173 23.72 14.52 7.21
CA ASP A 173 23.50 13.99 8.55
C ASP A 173 22.01 14.09 8.82
N ILE A 174 21.31 12.98 8.56
CA ILE A 174 19.87 12.85 8.70
C ILE A 174 19.56 11.91 9.86
N PRO A 175 18.59 12.26 10.72
CA PRO A 175 18.08 11.35 11.74
C PRO A 175 17.68 10.00 11.13
N VAL A 176 18.37 8.94 11.55
CA VAL A 176 18.04 7.57 11.16
C VAL A 176 16.85 7.11 11.98
N THR A 177 15.85 6.53 11.31
CA THR A 177 14.67 5.97 11.98
C THR A 177 15.06 5.00 13.10
N ALA A 178 14.46 5.21 14.28
CA ALA A 178 14.58 4.32 15.43
C ALA A 178 13.48 3.25 15.46
N ASN A 179 12.46 3.41 14.62
CA ASN A 179 11.31 2.53 14.51
C ASN A 179 11.60 1.30 13.64
N ASN A 180 10.59 0.43 13.47
CA ASN A 180 10.75 -0.74 12.62
C ASN A 180 11.00 -0.31 11.17
N LYS A 181 12.04 -0.91 10.57
CA LYS A 181 12.50 -0.57 9.24
C LYS A 181 11.77 -1.36 8.16
N SER A 182 11.63 -0.76 6.99
CA SER A 182 11.06 -1.42 5.82
C SER A 182 11.87 -2.67 5.43
N GLY A 183 11.19 -3.71 4.95
CA GLY A 183 11.84 -4.97 4.55
C GLY A 183 12.26 -5.86 5.73
N THR A 184 11.67 -5.64 6.90
CA THR A 184 11.83 -6.50 8.08
C THR A 184 10.59 -7.34 8.32
N CYS A 185 10.78 -8.58 8.80
CA CYS A 185 9.68 -9.43 9.23
C CYS A 185 10.04 -10.26 10.47
N GLU A 186 9.04 -10.62 11.25
CA GLU A 186 9.16 -11.55 12.37
C GLU A 186 8.05 -12.61 12.28
N PHE A 187 8.40 -13.83 12.63
CA PHE A 187 7.49 -14.97 12.66
C PHE A 187 7.57 -15.68 14.01
N ILE A 188 6.42 -15.80 14.68
CA ILE A 188 6.29 -16.44 15.98
C ILE A 188 5.21 -17.53 15.91
N ASP A 189 5.62 -18.80 15.96
CA ASP A 189 4.68 -19.91 16.10
C ASP A 189 4.17 -19.97 17.55
N ASN A 190 2.87 -19.73 17.75
CA ASN A 190 2.24 -19.66 19.06
C ASN A 190 1.99 -21.06 19.68
N LYS A 191 2.23 -22.14 18.93
CA LYS A 191 2.07 -23.55 19.36
C LYS A 191 0.63 -23.94 19.73
N ASP A 192 -0.36 -23.18 19.25
CA ASP A 192 -1.79 -23.40 19.48
C ASP A 192 -2.59 -23.56 18.17
N GLY A 193 -1.91 -23.79 17.05
CA GLY A 193 -2.53 -23.79 15.71
C GLY A 193 -2.58 -22.41 15.07
N THR A 194 -1.92 -21.41 15.66
CA THR A 194 -1.73 -20.07 15.09
C THR A 194 -0.27 -19.64 15.09
N ALA A 195 0.03 -18.61 14.31
CA ALA A 195 1.29 -17.89 14.36
C ALA A 195 1.03 -16.38 14.37
N THR A 196 1.87 -15.63 15.09
CA THR A 196 1.92 -14.17 15.02
C THR A 196 2.97 -13.77 14.00
N ILE A 197 2.54 -13.05 12.97
CA ILE A 197 3.41 -12.57 11.89
C ILE A 197 3.45 -11.06 11.92
N ILE A 198 4.65 -10.51 11.88
CA ILE A 198 4.92 -9.08 11.84
C ILE A 198 5.65 -8.80 10.52
N SER A 199 5.12 -7.89 9.72
CA SER A 199 5.70 -7.50 8.43
C SER A 199 5.78 -5.99 8.34
N THR A 200 6.97 -5.46 8.07
CA THR A 200 7.18 -4.02 7.90
C THR A 200 7.53 -3.74 6.45
N LEU A 201 6.64 -3.03 5.76
CA LEU A 201 6.77 -2.65 4.36
C LEU A 201 6.58 -1.15 4.22
N SER A 202 6.78 -0.64 3.02
CA SER A 202 6.51 0.76 2.69
C SER A 202 5.50 0.90 1.56
N ALA A 203 4.84 2.04 1.49
CA ALA A 203 3.89 2.40 0.45
C ALA A 203 4.18 3.83 -0.02
N GLN A 204 4.32 4.01 -1.33
CA GLN A 204 4.58 5.34 -1.90
C GLN A 204 3.25 6.08 -2.07
N TYR A 205 3.22 7.36 -1.71
CA TYR A 205 2.07 8.20 -1.91
C TYR A 205 1.80 8.43 -3.40
N THR A 206 0.54 8.37 -3.77
CA THR A 206 0.01 8.73 -5.08
C THR A 206 -1.03 9.82 -4.85
N ASP A 207 -0.85 10.98 -5.49
CA ASP A 207 -1.87 12.02 -5.48
C ASP A 207 -3.05 11.58 -6.34
N ILE A 208 -4.06 10.99 -5.69
CA ILE A 208 -5.25 10.44 -6.33
C ILE A 208 -6.16 11.53 -6.93
N LEU A 209 -5.95 12.79 -6.56
CA LEU A 209 -6.67 13.94 -7.11
C LEU A 209 -5.93 14.57 -8.28
N SER A 210 -4.65 14.23 -8.48
CA SER A 210 -3.83 14.75 -9.57
C SER A 210 -4.41 14.43 -10.93
N GLU A 211 -4.48 15.45 -11.79
CA GLU A 211 -4.68 15.26 -13.23
C GLU A 211 -3.36 14.93 -13.97
N SER A 212 -2.25 14.79 -13.24
CA SER A 212 -0.94 14.43 -13.80
C SER A 212 -0.98 13.10 -14.53
N ALA A 213 -0.16 12.98 -15.58
CA ALA A 213 0.06 11.71 -16.28
C ALA A 213 0.79 10.67 -15.40
N ASP A 214 1.49 11.14 -14.36
CA ASP A 214 2.10 10.33 -13.32
C ASP A 214 1.73 10.94 -11.96
N PRO A 215 0.69 10.42 -11.27
CA PRO A 215 0.22 10.96 -10.00
C PRO A 215 1.17 10.67 -8.83
N THR A 216 2.25 9.91 -9.05
CA THR A 216 3.33 9.73 -8.07
C THR A 216 4.37 10.85 -8.13
N GLN A 217 4.31 11.71 -9.15
CA GLN A 217 5.18 12.87 -9.30
C GLN A 217 4.40 14.15 -8.99
N PHE A 218 4.66 14.70 -7.81
CA PHE A 218 4.15 15.99 -7.36
C PHE A 218 5.31 16.91 -6.96
N ASP A 219 5.00 18.19 -6.77
CA ASP A 219 5.98 19.22 -6.43
C ASP A 219 5.29 20.30 -5.58
N TYR A 220 5.06 19.99 -4.31
CA TYR A 220 4.39 20.90 -3.38
C TYR A 220 5.39 21.92 -2.85
N THR A 221 5.11 23.21 -3.05
CA THR A 221 5.94 24.29 -2.54
C THR A 221 5.56 24.60 -1.09
N LEU A 222 6.53 24.57 -0.19
CA LEU A 222 6.36 24.95 1.21
C LEU A 222 7.11 26.25 1.49
N THR A 223 6.41 27.25 2.01
CA THR A 223 6.96 28.60 2.25
C THR A 223 7.19 28.82 3.74
N LEU A 224 8.36 29.37 4.09
CA LEU A 224 8.73 29.72 5.46
C LEU A 224 7.72 30.67 6.10
N GLY A 225 7.34 30.38 7.35
CA GLY A 225 6.68 31.33 8.24
C GLY A 225 5.20 31.62 7.97
N THR A 226 4.52 30.80 7.16
CA THR A 226 3.06 30.90 6.96
C THR A 226 2.40 29.58 7.35
N ASP A 227 1.62 29.57 8.43
CA ASP A 227 0.94 28.37 8.93
C ASP A 227 -0.49 28.26 8.37
N GLU A 228 -1.10 27.08 8.44
CA GLU A 228 -2.51 26.86 8.11
C GLU A 228 -3.43 27.76 8.94
N GLU A 229 -3.07 28.02 10.21
CA GLU A 229 -3.85 28.87 11.11
C GLU A 229 -3.89 30.35 10.71
N ASP A 230 -2.96 30.81 9.85
CA ASP A 230 -2.97 32.17 9.31
C ASP A 230 -4.13 32.39 8.32
N TYR A 231 -4.72 31.30 7.82
CA TYR A 231 -5.78 31.32 6.85
C TYR A 231 -7.16 31.12 7.51
N ALA A 232 -8.10 32.01 7.22
CA ALA A 232 -9.47 31.90 7.71
C ALA A 232 -10.42 31.50 6.58
N PRO A 233 -11.33 30.52 6.79
CA PRO A 233 -12.30 30.12 5.78
C PRO A 233 -13.16 31.32 5.38
N TYR A 234 -13.32 31.52 4.08
CA TYR A 234 -14.02 32.67 3.53
C TYR A 234 -15.26 32.23 2.75
N LYS A 235 -16.14 33.18 2.40
CA LYS A 235 -17.32 32.90 1.58
C LYS A 235 -17.14 33.42 0.17
N ASP A 236 -17.43 32.59 -0.82
CA ASP A 236 -17.48 33.04 -2.21
C ASP A 236 -18.66 34.01 -2.47
N ALA A 237 -18.75 34.52 -3.70
CA ALA A 237 -19.80 35.46 -4.10
C ALA A 237 -21.21 34.84 -4.01
N GLU A 238 -21.30 33.52 -4.03
CA GLU A 238 -22.49 32.69 -3.93
C GLU A 238 -22.84 32.34 -2.47
N GLY A 239 -21.97 32.68 -1.52
CA GLY A 239 -22.13 32.45 -0.08
C GLY A 239 -21.70 31.07 0.41
N ASN A 240 -21.06 30.27 -0.45
CA ASN A 240 -20.45 28.99 -0.08
C ASN A 240 -19.22 29.26 0.78
N VAL A 241 -19.07 28.54 1.87
CA VAL A 241 -17.85 28.58 2.69
C VAL A 241 -16.78 27.78 1.94
N LEU A 242 -15.72 28.45 1.52
CA LEU A 242 -14.54 27.88 0.91
C LEU A 242 -13.47 27.62 1.97
N PRO A 243 -12.54 26.68 1.71
CA PRO A 243 -11.43 26.40 2.61
C PRO A 243 -10.62 27.66 2.93
N ALA A 244 -9.89 27.58 4.05
CA ALA A 244 -9.08 28.66 4.57
C ALA A 244 -8.00 29.10 3.57
N TYR A 245 -7.32 28.13 2.95
CA TYR A 245 -6.26 28.32 1.96
C TYR A 245 -6.64 27.65 0.63
N GLU A 246 -6.03 28.10 -0.47
CA GLU A 246 -6.14 27.52 -1.81
C GLU A 246 -4.80 26.95 -2.30
N GLU A 247 -4.85 26.05 -3.28
CA GLU A 247 -3.66 25.48 -3.92
C GLU A 247 -2.79 26.59 -4.52
N GLY A 248 -1.56 26.71 -4.03
CA GLY A 248 -0.61 27.77 -4.41
C GLY A 248 -0.53 28.94 -3.44
N ASP A 249 -1.35 28.99 -2.39
CA ASP A 249 -1.13 29.91 -1.27
C ASP A 249 0.15 29.52 -0.49
N PRO A 250 0.94 30.49 0.00
CA PRO A 250 2.12 30.20 0.82
C PRO A 250 1.74 29.47 2.09
N ILE A 251 2.23 28.25 2.28
CA ILE A 251 2.01 27.48 3.50
C ILE A 251 3.27 26.68 3.81
N ASN A 252 3.62 26.56 5.09
CA ASN A 252 4.83 25.88 5.53
C ASN A 252 4.66 24.37 5.70
N SER A 253 3.48 23.82 5.37
CA SER A 253 3.15 22.43 5.63
C SER A 253 2.29 21.83 4.53
N HIS A 254 2.31 20.50 4.44
CA HIS A 254 1.44 19.75 3.54
C HIS A 254 0.93 18.48 4.20
N LYS A 255 -0.32 18.12 3.94
CA LYS A 255 -0.99 16.92 4.48
C LYS A 255 -1.22 15.90 3.37
N PHE A 256 -0.77 14.67 3.62
CA PHE A 256 -0.97 13.50 2.77
C PHE A 256 -2.03 12.61 3.39
N ASP A 257 -3.15 12.40 2.69
CA ASP A 257 -4.18 11.48 3.13
C ASP A 257 -3.70 10.02 3.09
N PHE A 258 -4.27 9.17 3.95
CA PHE A 258 -3.89 7.77 4.02
C PHE A 258 -4.31 6.99 2.78
N GLY A 259 -5.41 7.40 2.14
CA GLY A 259 -5.92 6.80 0.90
C GLY A 259 -4.89 6.86 -0.24
N GLY A 260 -4.14 7.95 -0.35
CA GLY A 260 -3.10 8.12 -1.36
C GLY A 260 -1.93 7.13 -1.26
N PHE A 261 -1.69 6.49 -0.11
CA PHE A 261 -0.68 5.42 -0.01
C PHE A 261 -1.17 4.08 -0.59
N GLY A 262 -2.46 3.93 -0.90
CA GLY A 262 -3.00 2.71 -1.51
C GLY A 262 -2.91 1.47 -0.62
N ILE A 263 -2.93 1.61 0.71
CA ILE A 263 -2.93 0.44 1.60
C ILE A 263 -4.37 -0.11 1.69
N ASP A 264 -4.71 -1.06 0.82
CA ASP A 264 -6.10 -1.56 0.64
C ASP A 264 -6.76 -2.13 1.91
N ASP A 265 -5.96 -2.58 2.87
CA ASP A 265 -6.41 -3.13 4.15
C ASP A 265 -5.62 -2.44 5.28
N MET A 266 -6.22 -1.44 5.92
CA MET A 266 -5.61 -0.75 7.04
C MET A 266 -5.80 -1.45 8.39
N SER A 267 -6.30 -2.70 8.40
CA SER A 267 -6.45 -3.45 9.66
C SER A 267 -5.09 -3.89 10.21
N ASN A 268 -4.94 -3.78 11.52
CA ASN A 268 -3.75 -4.22 12.26
C ASN A 268 -2.42 -3.64 11.74
N ILE A 269 -2.45 -2.44 11.15
CA ILE A 269 -1.25 -1.70 10.75
C ILE A 269 -0.88 -0.66 11.82
N ARG A 270 0.40 -0.30 11.86
CA ARG A 270 0.93 0.85 12.60
C ARG A 270 1.93 1.56 11.70
N PHE A 271 1.71 2.85 11.42
CA PHE A 271 2.73 3.66 10.75
C PHE A 271 3.96 3.78 11.65
N GLN A 272 5.13 3.57 11.05
CA GLN A 272 6.42 3.61 11.72
C GLN A 272 7.10 4.95 11.43
N SER A 273 7.18 5.31 10.16
CA SER A 273 7.85 6.53 9.71
C SER A 273 7.32 6.95 8.35
N PHE A 274 7.62 8.19 7.99
CA PHE A 274 7.36 8.76 6.69
C PHE A 274 8.66 9.35 6.15
N GLU A 275 9.05 8.91 4.96
CA GLU A 275 10.20 9.42 4.24
C GLU A 275 9.73 10.42 3.19
N TYR A 276 10.44 11.54 3.09
CA TYR A 276 10.13 12.65 2.22
C TYR A 276 11.36 13.02 1.40
N THR A 277 11.18 13.27 0.11
CA THR A 277 12.22 13.90 -0.70
C THR A 277 11.95 15.39 -0.77
N ILE A 278 12.89 16.19 -0.26
CA ILE A 278 12.86 17.64 -0.33
C ILE A 278 13.93 18.16 -1.29
N LYS A 279 13.64 19.27 -1.98
CA LYS A 279 14.61 19.96 -2.85
C LYS A 279 14.49 21.47 -2.70
N SER A 280 15.55 22.16 -3.11
CA SER A 280 15.61 23.60 -3.25
C SER A 280 16.25 23.93 -4.59
N ASP A 281 15.59 24.78 -5.38
CA ASP A 281 16.06 25.15 -6.73
C ASP A 281 17.19 26.18 -6.68
N ASP A 282 17.16 27.09 -5.70
CA ASP A 282 18.02 28.29 -5.65
C ASP A 282 18.99 28.32 -4.45
N TYR A 283 18.83 27.42 -3.46
CA TYR A 283 19.59 27.44 -2.21
C TYR A 283 20.25 26.09 -1.90
N ASP A 284 21.44 26.14 -1.33
CA ASP A 284 22.06 25.00 -0.67
C ASP A 284 21.39 24.80 0.70
N MET A 285 20.72 23.67 0.89
CA MET A 285 20.09 23.32 2.17
C MET A 285 21.16 22.85 3.17
N SER A 286 22.01 23.77 3.63
CA SER A 286 23.06 23.47 4.60
C SER A 286 22.47 22.95 5.91
N THR A 287 21.30 23.45 6.33
CA THR A 287 20.50 22.86 7.40
C THR A 287 19.01 23.13 7.19
N ILE A 288 18.18 22.13 7.45
CA ILE A 288 16.72 22.22 7.46
C ILE A 288 16.22 21.73 8.81
N GLN A 289 15.26 22.45 9.37
CA GLN A 289 14.46 21.99 10.49
C GLN A 289 13.04 21.70 9.99
N TYR A 290 12.57 20.50 10.31
CA TYR A 290 11.23 20.05 9.99
C TYR A 290 10.58 19.29 11.16
N GLY A 291 9.26 19.15 11.11
CA GLY A 291 8.48 18.31 12.01
C GLY A 291 7.40 17.56 11.25
N GLY A 292 6.67 16.73 11.97
CA GLY A 292 5.50 16.05 11.42
C GLY A 292 4.33 16.04 12.39
N GLY A 293 3.16 15.75 11.82
CA GLY A 293 1.93 15.57 12.56
C GLY A 293 1.09 14.46 11.94
N ILE A 294 0.15 13.90 12.70
CA ILE A 294 -0.68 12.81 12.20
C ILE A 294 -2.03 12.79 12.91
N ASN A 295 -3.06 12.37 12.19
CA ASN A 295 -4.36 12.14 12.79
C ASN A 295 -4.31 11.04 13.85
N VAL A 296 -4.90 11.33 15.01
CA VAL A 296 -5.04 10.40 16.13
C VAL A 296 -6.49 10.35 16.59
N ASN A 297 -6.82 9.32 17.35
CA ASN A 297 -8.14 9.21 17.99
C ASN A 297 -8.38 10.46 18.86
N GLN A 298 -9.53 11.11 18.64
CA GLN A 298 -9.92 12.32 19.37
C GLN A 298 -9.89 12.11 20.89
N GLY A 299 -9.19 13.01 21.59
CA GLY A 299 -8.99 12.99 23.04
C GLY A 299 -8.11 11.85 23.56
N SER A 300 -7.35 11.17 22.68
CA SER A 300 -6.41 10.14 23.08
C SER A 300 -5.15 10.72 23.75
N ALA A 301 -4.34 9.85 24.35
CA ALA A 301 -3.05 10.22 24.94
C ALA A 301 -1.97 10.65 23.92
N ALA A 302 -2.32 10.76 22.63
CA ALA A 302 -1.47 11.36 21.61
C ALA A 302 -2.04 12.69 21.07
N ASP A 303 -3.23 13.11 21.50
CA ASP A 303 -3.93 14.25 20.95
C ASP A 303 -3.41 15.57 21.53
N THR A 304 -2.36 16.10 20.89
CA THR A 304 -1.72 17.35 21.31
C THR A 304 -2.65 18.54 21.20
N GLU A 305 -3.59 18.55 20.25
CA GLU A 305 -4.56 19.63 20.10
C GLU A 305 -5.60 19.62 21.23
N ALA A 306 -6.07 18.44 21.66
CA ALA A 306 -6.95 18.32 22.82
C ALA A 306 -6.24 18.77 24.11
N ALA A 307 -4.95 18.46 24.27
CA ALA A 307 -4.16 18.94 25.40
C ALA A 307 -4.01 20.48 25.39
N LYS A 308 -3.88 21.10 24.21
CA LYS A 308 -3.90 22.56 24.03
C LYS A 308 -5.30 23.18 24.19
N GLY A 309 -6.33 22.37 24.46
CA GLY A 309 -7.71 22.83 24.68
C GLY A 309 -8.49 23.13 23.39
N LYS A 310 -8.03 22.64 22.24
CA LYS A 310 -8.74 22.72 20.95
C LYS A 310 -9.67 21.50 20.75
N ASP A 311 -10.45 21.50 19.67
CA ASP A 311 -11.27 20.33 19.26
C ASP A 311 -10.34 19.28 18.65
N GLY A 312 -9.71 18.47 19.53
CA GLY A 312 -8.54 17.67 19.18
C GLY A 312 -8.84 16.38 18.41
N TYR A 313 -7.91 16.03 17.52
CA TYR A 313 -7.85 14.77 16.74
C TYR A 313 -6.48 14.66 16.02
N TRP A 314 -5.46 15.33 16.54
CA TRP A 314 -4.18 15.55 15.85
C TRP A 314 -3.00 15.54 16.83
N TYR A 315 -2.01 14.71 16.52
CA TYR A 315 -0.68 14.79 17.11
C TYR A 315 0.19 15.72 16.27
N ASN A 316 0.98 16.57 16.92
CA ASN A 316 2.02 17.36 16.27
C ASN A 316 3.34 17.30 17.05
N ASP A 317 4.45 17.28 16.32
CA ASP A 317 5.73 17.67 16.90
C ASP A 317 5.66 19.13 17.37
N GLN A 318 6.36 19.45 18.45
CA GLN A 318 6.20 20.73 19.14
C GLN A 318 7.47 21.56 19.02
N GLY A 319 7.33 22.81 18.57
CA GLY A 319 8.40 23.79 18.64
C GLY A 319 8.84 24.03 20.09
N THR A 320 10.03 24.60 20.28
CA THR A 320 10.54 24.88 21.64
C THR A 320 9.60 25.79 22.44
N GLU A 321 8.99 26.79 21.80
CA GLU A 321 8.02 27.70 22.43
C GLU A 321 6.76 26.97 22.89
N ASP A 322 6.21 26.09 22.04
CA ASP A 322 5.06 25.25 22.37
C ASP A 322 5.33 24.30 23.55
N LEU A 323 6.52 23.70 23.59
CA LEU A 323 6.93 22.86 24.71
C LEU A 323 7.01 23.65 26.02
N GLU A 324 7.49 24.90 25.98
CA GLU A 324 7.53 25.76 27.18
C GLU A 324 6.12 26.19 27.63
N GLU A 325 5.24 26.51 26.69
CA GLU A 325 3.87 26.96 26.99
C GLU A 325 2.96 25.82 27.49
N PHE A 326 2.99 24.66 26.82
CA PHE A 326 2.02 23.59 27.00
C PHE A 326 2.54 22.37 27.78
N ALA A 327 3.78 22.39 28.29
CA ALA A 327 4.35 21.26 29.05
C ALA A 327 3.46 20.72 30.17
N ASP A 328 2.80 21.59 30.94
CA ASP A 328 1.91 21.15 32.02
C ASP A 328 0.59 20.59 31.47
N ALA A 329 0.06 21.16 30.40
CA ALA A 329 -1.15 20.68 29.73
C ALA A 329 -0.94 19.29 29.13
N PHE A 330 0.20 19.05 28.47
CA PHE A 330 0.57 17.73 27.95
C PHE A 330 0.65 16.67 29.06
N LYS A 331 1.28 17.01 30.19
CA LYS A 331 1.34 16.11 31.36
C LYS A 331 -0.03 15.83 31.96
N GLU A 332 -0.88 16.85 32.11
CA GLU A 332 -2.23 16.70 32.66
C GLU A 332 -3.14 15.87 31.76
N HIS A 333 -3.01 16.02 30.45
CA HIS A 333 -3.74 15.23 29.45
C HIS A 333 -3.22 13.79 29.35
N GLY A 334 -2.10 13.48 30.00
CA GLY A 334 -1.49 12.15 29.97
C GLY A 334 -0.78 11.85 28.65
N ILE A 335 -0.38 12.88 27.90
CA ILE A 335 0.47 12.67 26.72
C ILE A 335 1.81 12.13 27.21
N VAL A 336 2.08 10.90 26.81
CA VAL A 336 3.22 10.09 27.27
C VAL A 336 4.51 10.69 26.71
N GLU A 337 5.62 10.36 27.35
CA GLU A 337 6.98 10.93 27.33
C GLU A 337 7.68 11.12 25.95
N ASP A 338 6.97 10.99 24.82
CA ASP A 338 7.49 10.93 23.45
C ASP A 338 7.04 12.11 22.56
N ILE A 339 6.74 13.29 23.13
CA ILE A 339 6.53 14.49 22.29
C ILE A 339 7.86 14.90 21.68
N HIS A 340 7.98 14.80 20.37
CA HIS A 340 9.19 15.20 19.65
C HIS A 340 9.22 16.72 19.39
N SER A 341 10.43 17.27 19.29
CA SER A 341 10.68 18.68 19.00
C SER A 341 11.07 18.92 17.53
N GLY A 342 10.57 18.08 16.63
CA GLY A 342 11.02 18.00 15.24
C GLY A 342 12.47 17.51 15.09
N TYR A 343 12.98 17.65 13.89
CA TYR A 343 14.26 17.11 13.43
C TYR A 343 15.10 18.19 12.76
N GLU A 344 16.41 18.03 12.87
CA GLU A 344 17.41 18.83 12.15
C GLU A 344 18.13 17.90 11.16
N ALA A 345 18.14 18.26 9.88
CA ALA A 345 18.94 17.62 8.85
C ALA A 345 20.02 18.60 8.37
N THR A 346 21.27 18.16 8.26
CA THR A 346 22.38 19.03 7.85
C THR A 346 23.12 18.49 6.65
N GLY A 347 23.74 19.39 5.88
CA GLY A 347 24.46 19.03 4.67
C GLY A 347 23.56 18.40 3.62
N CYS A 348 22.34 18.91 3.43
CA CYS A 348 21.40 18.37 2.45
C CYS A 348 21.76 18.77 1.01
N GLY A 349 22.45 19.89 0.78
CA GLY A 349 22.73 20.36 -0.58
C GLY A 349 21.45 20.81 -1.28
N SER A 350 21.35 20.59 -2.59
CA SER A 350 20.14 20.96 -3.36
C SER A 350 18.96 19.99 -3.20
N TYR A 351 19.16 18.78 -2.67
CA TYR A 351 18.09 17.81 -2.42
C TYR A 351 18.45 16.83 -1.28
N ALA A 352 17.46 16.36 -0.52
CA ALA A 352 17.67 15.32 0.48
C ALA A 352 16.44 14.43 0.69
N GLU A 353 16.68 13.19 1.10
CA GLU A 353 15.66 12.25 1.56
C GLU A 353 15.66 12.21 3.09
N ILE A 354 14.65 12.85 3.69
CA ILE A 354 14.54 13.02 5.14
C ILE A 354 13.45 12.11 5.70
N THR A 355 13.59 11.68 6.95
CA THR A 355 12.62 10.81 7.62
C THR A 355 12.00 11.52 8.81
N TRP A 356 10.68 11.35 8.98
CA TRP A 356 9.96 11.64 10.22
C TRP A 356 9.47 10.33 10.84
N ASP A 357 9.88 10.03 12.07
CA ASP A 357 9.35 8.89 12.80
C ASP A 357 8.03 9.25 13.48
N VAL A 358 7.03 8.39 13.33
CA VAL A 358 5.84 8.45 14.19
C VAL A 358 6.30 8.04 15.60
N PRO A 359 6.19 8.91 16.63
CA PRO A 359 6.67 8.56 17.96
C PRO A 359 6.00 7.27 18.46
N VAL A 360 6.76 6.41 19.14
CA VAL A 360 6.29 5.06 19.51
C VAL A 360 5.00 5.11 20.34
N GLY A 361 4.91 6.03 21.30
CA GLY A 361 3.70 6.26 22.09
C GLY A 361 2.50 6.79 21.29
N VAL A 362 2.72 7.34 20.10
CA VAL A 362 1.66 7.87 19.21
C VAL A 362 1.09 6.79 18.30
N GLN A 363 1.91 5.81 17.87
CA GLN A 363 1.54 4.82 16.84
C GLN A 363 0.24 4.06 17.13
N GLU A 364 -0.04 3.72 18.40
CA GLU A 364 -1.26 2.99 18.78
C GLU A 364 -2.53 3.86 18.81
N HIS A 365 -2.34 5.18 18.81
CA HIS A 365 -3.41 6.17 18.84
C HIS A 365 -3.74 6.73 17.47
N VAL A 366 -2.95 6.43 16.43
CA VAL A 366 -3.25 6.83 15.05
C VAL A 366 -4.59 6.23 14.62
N GLU A 367 -5.50 7.07 14.12
CA GLU A 367 -6.81 6.62 13.66
C GLU A 367 -6.74 6.24 12.17
N MET A 368 -6.86 4.95 11.86
CA MET A 368 -6.69 4.42 10.50
C MET A 368 -7.96 4.58 9.66
N LYS A 369 -8.06 5.69 8.92
CA LYS A 369 -9.11 5.95 7.91
C LYS A 369 -8.49 6.57 6.67
N ASP A 370 -8.95 6.21 5.49
CA ASP A 370 -8.44 6.76 4.23
C ASP A 370 -8.46 8.31 4.19
N SER A 371 -9.47 8.92 4.80
CA SER A 371 -9.62 10.38 4.87
C SER A 371 -8.73 11.09 5.90
N ASN A 372 -8.08 10.32 6.78
CA ASN A 372 -7.12 10.85 7.75
C ASN A 372 -5.77 11.01 7.06
N ALA A 373 -4.86 11.79 7.66
CA ALA A 373 -3.66 12.26 7.03
C ALA A 373 -2.45 12.27 7.97
N VAL A 374 -1.27 12.27 7.35
CA VAL A 374 0.01 12.69 7.94
C VAL A 374 0.37 14.06 7.38
N GLY A 375 0.96 14.93 8.20
CA GLY A 375 1.44 16.24 7.83
C GLY A 375 2.96 16.32 7.90
N PHE A 376 3.58 16.93 6.88
CA PHE A 376 4.97 17.40 6.93
C PHE A 376 4.98 18.90 7.19
N GLN A 377 5.89 19.38 8.04
CA GLN A 377 6.04 20.80 8.37
C GLN A 377 7.47 21.27 8.17
N TYR A 378 7.64 22.31 7.38
CA TYR A 378 8.88 23.05 7.19
C TYR A 378 8.94 24.20 8.19
N TRP A 379 9.82 24.12 9.19
CA TRP A 379 9.90 25.16 10.23
C TRP A 379 10.89 26.26 9.84
N TRP A 380 12.10 25.91 9.39
CA TRP A 380 13.09 26.83 8.84
C TRP A 380 14.22 26.12 8.10
N GLY A 381 14.98 26.87 7.30
CA GLY A 381 16.17 26.37 6.63
C GLY A 381 17.22 27.47 6.46
N LYS A 382 18.48 27.07 6.36
CA LYS A 382 19.60 27.98 6.11
C LYS A 382 20.52 27.47 5.01
N ASP A 383 21.02 28.44 4.25
CA ASP A 383 22.09 28.29 3.29
C ASP A 383 23.34 29.01 3.85
N ASP A 384 24.34 28.24 4.25
CA ASP A 384 25.60 28.75 4.80
C ASP A 384 26.58 29.21 3.69
N THR A 385 26.26 28.97 2.41
CA THR A 385 27.11 29.32 1.26
C THR A 385 26.96 30.79 0.84
N GLN A 386 25.86 31.42 1.25
CA GLN A 386 25.54 32.82 0.99
C GLN A 386 25.02 33.51 2.25
N SER A 387 25.29 34.80 2.39
CA SER A 387 24.76 35.58 3.51
C SER A 387 23.94 36.76 3.01
N THR A 388 22.70 36.86 3.51
CA THR A 388 21.79 37.96 3.25
C THR A 388 21.40 38.62 4.58
N PRO A 389 21.41 39.97 4.65
CA PRO A 389 20.89 40.64 5.83
C PRO A 389 19.41 40.33 6.04
N ASN A 390 18.99 40.07 7.28
CA ASN A 390 17.59 39.88 7.63
C ASN A 390 16.77 41.18 7.46
N GLU A 391 15.46 41.15 7.76
CA GLU A 391 14.57 42.32 7.61
C GLU A 391 15.05 43.57 8.38
N ASP A 392 15.77 43.39 9.48
CA ASP A 392 16.38 44.45 10.30
C ASP A 392 17.74 44.94 9.77
N GLY A 393 18.24 44.36 8.67
CA GLY A 393 19.52 44.68 8.06
C GLY A 393 20.73 44.07 8.79
N VAL A 394 20.52 43.06 9.63
CA VAL A 394 21.57 42.33 10.35
C VAL A 394 22.05 41.16 9.50
N ASP A 395 23.36 41.13 9.21
CA ASP A 395 24.04 40.00 8.56
C ASP A 395 24.15 38.83 9.55
N LEU A 396 23.39 37.76 9.30
CA LEU A 396 23.33 36.58 10.15
C LEU A 396 24.48 35.59 9.86
N GLY A 397 25.24 35.80 8.78
CA GLY A 397 26.28 34.89 8.31
C GLY A 397 25.77 33.71 7.48
N TYR A 398 24.47 33.68 7.18
CA TYR A 398 23.78 32.71 6.33
C TYR A 398 22.56 33.39 5.67
N THR A 399 21.93 32.70 4.71
CA THR A 399 20.66 33.11 4.11
C THR A 399 19.56 32.18 4.56
N GLU A 400 18.44 32.71 5.02
CA GLU A 400 17.25 31.91 5.29
C GLU A 400 16.67 31.40 3.97
N ILE A 401 16.24 30.15 3.97
CA ILE A 401 15.63 29.53 2.80
C ILE A 401 14.13 29.87 2.85
N PRO A 402 13.60 30.64 1.89
CA PRO A 402 12.22 31.11 1.96
C PRO A 402 11.22 30.02 1.55
N GLU A 403 11.65 29.06 0.74
CA GLU A 403 10.80 27.99 0.25
C GLU A 403 11.60 26.72 -0.03
N ILE A 404 10.93 25.57 0.13
CA ILE A 404 11.42 24.27 -0.31
C ILE A 404 10.31 23.56 -1.10
N HIS A 405 10.69 22.52 -1.81
CA HIS A 405 9.79 21.69 -2.59
C HIS A 405 9.74 20.28 -2.02
N LEU A 406 8.53 19.76 -1.84
CA LEU A 406 8.27 18.41 -1.40
C LEU A 406 7.79 17.57 -2.61
N VAL A 407 8.60 16.59 -3.02
CA VAL A 407 8.41 15.88 -4.31
C VAL A 407 8.14 14.39 -4.18
N SER A 408 8.24 13.85 -2.98
CA SER A 408 7.94 12.44 -2.69
C SER A 408 7.52 12.28 -1.23
N CYS A 409 6.66 11.30 -0.98
CA CYS A 409 6.30 10.83 0.34
C CYS A 409 6.15 9.30 0.28
N THR A 410 6.78 8.59 1.21
CA THR A 410 6.67 7.14 1.37
C THR A 410 6.41 6.80 2.82
N ALA A 411 5.33 6.07 3.10
CA ALA A 411 5.00 5.63 4.45
C ALA A 411 5.59 4.24 4.71
N THR A 412 6.36 4.08 5.77
CA THR A 412 6.71 2.76 6.32
C THR A 412 5.69 2.36 7.37
N TYR A 413 5.14 1.15 7.26
CA TYR A 413 4.14 0.63 8.18
C TYR A 413 4.43 -0.82 8.56
N THR A 414 4.12 -1.16 9.81
CA THR A 414 4.18 -2.53 10.32
C THR A 414 2.78 -3.10 10.41
N ARG A 415 2.54 -4.26 9.81
CA ARG A 415 1.33 -5.06 10.01
C ARG A 415 1.63 -6.22 10.96
N THR A 416 0.81 -6.39 11.99
CA THR A 416 0.90 -7.53 12.93
C THR A 416 -0.39 -8.33 12.89
N MET A 417 -0.33 -9.62 12.55
CA MET A 417 -1.52 -10.47 12.53
C MET A 417 -1.25 -11.81 13.20
N THR A 418 -2.22 -12.28 13.99
CA THR A 418 -2.30 -13.69 14.36
C THR A 418 -3.09 -14.43 13.28
N VAL A 419 -2.47 -15.44 12.69
CA VAL A 419 -3.03 -16.19 11.56
C VAL A 419 -3.08 -17.69 11.86
N PRO A 420 -4.02 -18.45 11.28
CA PRO A 420 -4.00 -19.91 11.36
C PRO A 420 -2.68 -20.46 10.81
N TYR A 421 -2.02 -21.34 11.56
CA TYR A 421 -0.73 -21.90 11.16
C TYR A 421 -0.41 -23.20 11.89
N ASN A 422 0.13 -24.18 11.15
CA ASN A 422 0.81 -25.33 11.76
C ASN A 422 1.91 -25.94 10.89
N THR A 423 2.10 -25.44 9.67
CA THR A 423 3.02 -26.01 8.68
C THR A 423 3.67 -24.90 7.86
N THR A 424 4.98 -25.00 7.64
CA THR A 424 5.72 -24.21 6.65
C THR A 424 6.15 -25.10 5.49
N ILE A 425 6.02 -24.63 4.25
CA ILE A 425 6.48 -25.31 3.04
C ILE A 425 7.47 -24.40 2.30
N GLU A 426 8.64 -24.94 1.94
CA GLU A 426 9.61 -24.25 1.08
C GLU A 426 9.13 -24.28 -0.38
N GLY A 427 9.27 -23.15 -1.06
CA GLY A 427 8.85 -22.93 -2.43
C GLY A 427 9.98 -23.02 -3.47
N PRO A 428 9.67 -22.77 -4.74
CA PRO A 428 10.68 -22.65 -5.79
C PRO A 428 11.56 -21.41 -5.59
N THR A 429 12.84 -21.52 -5.93
CA THR A 429 13.84 -20.47 -5.67
C THR A 429 14.67 -20.13 -6.91
N GLY A 430 15.37 -18.99 -6.87
CA GLY A 430 16.31 -18.56 -7.91
C GLY A 430 15.67 -17.84 -9.10
N SER A 431 14.42 -17.39 -8.97
CA SER A 431 13.73 -16.64 -10.02
C SER A 431 14.34 -15.24 -10.18
N LYS A 432 14.89 -14.96 -11.36
CA LYS A 432 15.42 -13.63 -11.69
C LYS A 432 14.30 -12.73 -12.23
N LEU A 433 14.14 -11.56 -11.63
CA LEU A 433 13.21 -10.52 -12.10
C LEU A 433 14.02 -9.39 -12.72
N THR A 434 13.66 -8.95 -13.92
CA THR A 434 14.36 -7.90 -14.68
C THR A 434 13.38 -6.80 -15.05
N SER A 435 13.70 -5.55 -14.70
CA SER A 435 12.86 -4.38 -14.96
C SER A 435 12.68 -4.13 -16.48
N GLY A 436 11.62 -3.40 -16.84
CA GLY A 436 11.38 -2.91 -18.20
C GLY A 436 10.30 -3.62 -19.03
N SER A 437 9.79 -4.78 -18.60
CA SER A 437 8.65 -5.47 -19.24
C SER A 437 7.92 -6.42 -18.29
N ASP A 438 6.60 -6.50 -18.39
CA ASP A 438 5.72 -7.42 -17.63
C ASP A 438 6.07 -8.91 -17.82
N ASP A 439 6.75 -9.25 -18.92
CA ASP A 439 7.19 -10.63 -19.19
C ASP A 439 8.41 -11.04 -18.36
N THR A 440 9.17 -10.08 -17.83
CA THR A 440 10.47 -10.32 -17.19
C THR A 440 10.55 -9.78 -15.77
N ASN A 441 9.71 -8.83 -15.42
CA ASN A 441 9.74 -8.10 -14.16
C ASN A 441 8.95 -8.80 -13.04
N GLN A 442 8.33 -9.96 -13.32
CA GLN A 442 7.53 -10.72 -12.37
C GLN A 442 7.74 -12.21 -12.55
N THR A 443 7.46 -12.98 -11.51
CA THR A 443 7.43 -14.44 -11.58
C THR A 443 6.16 -14.94 -10.93
N LYS A 444 5.66 -16.08 -11.42
CA LYS A 444 4.53 -16.80 -10.85
C LYS A 444 4.97 -18.17 -10.36
N PHE A 445 4.53 -18.54 -9.18
CA PHE A 445 4.78 -19.85 -8.59
C PHE A 445 3.46 -20.63 -8.50
N PRO A 446 3.43 -21.90 -8.96
CA PRO A 446 2.22 -22.71 -8.89
C PRO A 446 1.90 -23.08 -7.44
N LEU A 447 0.64 -22.94 -7.04
CA LEU A 447 0.15 -23.35 -5.73
C LEU A 447 -0.12 -24.86 -5.66
N ALA A 448 -0.26 -25.52 -6.82
CA ALA A 448 -0.52 -26.96 -6.89
C ALA A 448 0.56 -27.80 -6.18
N ASP A 449 1.80 -27.33 -6.17
CA ASP A 449 2.94 -27.99 -5.51
C ASP A 449 2.81 -27.99 -3.97
N LEU A 450 1.93 -27.15 -3.41
CA LEU A 450 1.65 -27.12 -1.97
C LEU A 450 0.70 -28.23 -1.52
N GLU A 451 -0.03 -28.85 -2.47
CA GLU A 451 -1.02 -29.89 -2.24
C GLU A 451 -2.08 -29.48 -1.19
N LEU A 452 -2.60 -28.26 -1.30
CA LEU A 452 -3.58 -27.72 -0.34
C LEU A 452 -4.88 -28.54 -0.37
N GLY A 453 -5.27 -29.06 0.80
CA GLY A 453 -6.59 -29.65 1.01
C GLY A 453 -7.71 -28.61 0.94
N LYS A 454 -8.96 -29.06 0.76
CA LYS A 454 -10.14 -28.17 0.63
C LYS A 454 -10.34 -27.18 1.79
N ARG A 455 -9.80 -27.51 2.95
CA ARG A 455 -9.92 -26.75 4.21
C ARG A 455 -8.59 -26.16 4.68
N ASP A 456 -7.50 -26.46 3.98
CA ASP A 456 -6.21 -25.86 4.29
C ASP A 456 -6.27 -24.36 3.99
N LYS A 457 -5.56 -23.57 4.78
CA LYS A 457 -5.51 -22.12 4.63
C LYS A 457 -4.08 -21.70 4.38
N LEU A 458 -3.85 -21.00 3.27
CA LEU A 458 -2.61 -20.25 3.07
C LEU A 458 -2.73 -18.93 3.82
N SER A 459 -1.86 -18.71 4.79
CA SER A 459 -1.97 -17.58 5.72
C SER A 459 -1.01 -16.46 5.39
N ALA A 460 0.22 -16.80 4.96
CA ALA A 460 1.22 -15.82 4.55
C ALA A 460 2.26 -16.46 3.62
N ILE A 461 3.00 -15.60 2.92
CA ILE A 461 4.06 -15.99 2.00
C ILE A 461 5.25 -15.06 2.24
N LYS A 462 6.42 -15.63 2.54
CA LYS A 462 7.67 -14.89 2.66
C LYS A 462 8.49 -15.08 1.39
N PHE A 463 8.91 -13.98 0.80
CA PHE A 463 9.87 -13.96 -0.30
C PHE A 463 11.18 -13.39 0.21
N VAL A 464 12.30 -14.03 -0.13
CA VAL A 464 13.63 -13.48 0.13
C VAL A 464 14.18 -12.96 -1.19
N VAL A 465 14.45 -11.66 -1.25
CA VAL A 465 14.98 -10.99 -2.44
C VAL A 465 16.47 -10.70 -2.22
N THR A 466 17.28 -11.03 -3.20
CA THR A 466 18.73 -10.80 -3.21
C THR A 466 19.16 -9.95 -4.39
N THR A 467 20.07 -9.02 -4.13
CA THR A 467 20.65 -8.05 -5.06
C THR A 467 22.19 -8.05 -4.96
N THR A 468 22.85 -7.30 -5.84
CA THR A 468 24.31 -7.14 -5.81
C THR A 468 24.77 -6.21 -4.70
N GLU A 469 23.98 -5.17 -4.43
CA GLU A 469 24.22 -4.13 -3.43
C GLU A 469 22.90 -3.84 -2.71
N PRO A 470 22.95 -3.37 -1.44
CA PRO A 470 21.74 -2.95 -0.73
C PRO A 470 21.00 -1.87 -1.55
N LEU A 471 19.68 -1.98 -1.65
CA LEU A 471 18.85 -1.06 -2.43
C LEU A 471 18.41 0.11 -1.58
N ASP A 472 18.41 1.31 -2.16
CA ASP A 472 17.76 2.47 -1.55
C ASP A 472 16.25 2.35 -1.71
N LYS A 473 15.80 1.81 -2.85
CA LYS A 473 14.38 1.49 -3.07
C LYS A 473 14.19 0.21 -3.86
N PHE A 474 13.16 -0.52 -3.50
CA PHE A 474 12.56 -1.61 -4.25
C PHE A 474 11.05 -1.37 -4.30
N VAL A 475 10.44 -1.47 -5.48
CA VAL A 475 9.00 -1.39 -5.67
C VAL A 475 8.54 -2.67 -6.35
N GLY A 476 7.54 -3.32 -5.76
CA GLY A 476 7.01 -4.58 -6.26
C GLY A 476 5.51 -4.71 -6.02
N GLY A 477 4.98 -5.87 -6.38
CA GLY A 477 3.58 -6.20 -6.18
C GLY A 477 3.39 -7.68 -5.92
N PHE A 478 2.26 -8.04 -5.33
CA PHE A 478 1.86 -9.43 -5.15
C PHE A 478 0.64 -9.74 -5.99
N GLY A 479 0.35 -11.02 -6.16
CA GLY A 479 -0.98 -11.43 -6.57
C GLY A 479 -1.19 -12.91 -6.34
N ILE A 480 -2.45 -13.33 -6.30
CA ILE A 480 -2.80 -14.73 -6.07
C ILE A 480 -4.10 -15.08 -6.78
N SER A 481 -4.17 -16.31 -7.29
CA SER A 481 -5.37 -16.85 -7.91
C SER A 481 -6.46 -17.15 -6.88
N LEU A 482 -7.69 -16.77 -7.21
CA LEU A 482 -8.88 -17.03 -6.41
C LEU A 482 -9.89 -17.92 -7.15
N ASP A 483 -10.66 -18.67 -6.38
CA ASP A 483 -11.90 -19.31 -6.78
C ASP A 483 -13.00 -18.24 -6.88
N ALA A 484 -13.38 -17.89 -8.11
CA ALA A 484 -14.39 -16.86 -8.37
C ALA A 484 -15.74 -17.13 -7.72
N ALA A 485 -16.07 -18.39 -7.37
CA ALA A 485 -17.31 -18.69 -6.66
C ALA A 485 -17.28 -18.28 -5.17
N LYS A 486 -16.09 -18.03 -4.63
CA LYS A 486 -15.84 -17.68 -3.22
C LYS A 486 -15.18 -16.31 -3.04
N ALA A 487 -14.78 -15.67 -4.14
CA ALA A 487 -14.03 -14.43 -4.09
C ALA A 487 -14.81 -13.32 -3.37
N PRO A 488 -14.21 -12.66 -2.37
CA PRO A 488 -14.84 -11.53 -1.69
C PRO A 488 -14.87 -10.30 -2.60
N SER A 489 -15.61 -9.25 -2.19
CA SER A 489 -15.59 -7.95 -2.87
C SER A 489 -14.19 -7.33 -2.97
N LEU A 490 -13.29 -7.69 -2.05
CA LEU A 490 -11.90 -7.23 -2.02
C LEU A 490 -11.10 -7.69 -3.27
N ALA A 491 -11.56 -8.70 -4.00
CA ALA A 491 -10.94 -9.12 -5.28
C ALA A 491 -11.07 -8.07 -6.40
N GLY A 492 -11.89 -7.03 -6.22
CA GLY A 492 -12.10 -6.00 -7.22
C GLY A 492 -12.84 -6.51 -8.45
N ASP A 493 -12.40 -6.07 -9.63
CA ASP A 493 -13.08 -6.35 -10.91
C ASP A 493 -12.81 -7.77 -11.46
N ASP A 494 -11.73 -8.44 -11.01
CA ASP A 494 -11.40 -9.81 -11.42
C ASP A 494 -11.61 -10.80 -10.25
N PRO A 495 -12.74 -11.53 -10.20
CA PRO A 495 -12.99 -12.47 -9.12
C PRO A 495 -12.04 -13.68 -9.12
N ASN A 496 -11.23 -13.88 -10.16
CA ASN A 496 -10.25 -14.97 -10.22
C ASN A 496 -8.85 -14.56 -9.77
N TRP A 497 -8.62 -13.28 -9.47
CA TRP A 497 -7.29 -12.78 -9.14
C TRP A 497 -7.38 -11.71 -8.07
N TYR A 498 -6.70 -11.92 -6.95
CA TYR A 498 -6.50 -10.86 -5.98
C TYR A 498 -5.08 -10.33 -6.09
N GLN A 499 -4.96 -9.02 -6.21
CA GLN A 499 -3.69 -8.31 -6.23
C GLN A 499 -3.87 -7.03 -5.41
N PRO A 500 -3.18 -6.91 -4.27
CA PRO A 500 -3.16 -5.66 -3.54
C PRO A 500 -2.37 -4.61 -4.32
N SER A 501 -2.47 -3.36 -3.87
CA SER A 501 -1.59 -2.27 -4.29
C SER A 501 -0.10 -2.61 -4.13
N ASN A 502 0.74 -1.88 -4.86
CA ASN A 502 2.18 -2.07 -4.83
C ASN A 502 2.75 -1.83 -3.44
N PHE A 503 3.78 -2.58 -3.11
CA PHE A 503 4.58 -2.36 -1.91
C PHE A 503 5.96 -1.85 -2.29
N ALA A 504 6.63 -1.25 -1.32
CA ALA A 504 8.02 -0.86 -1.41
C ALA A 504 8.84 -1.43 -0.24
N VAL A 505 10.15 -1.58 -0.48
CA VAL A 505 11.18 -1.67 0.54
C VAL A 505 12.13 -0.50 0.32
N ILE A 506 12.24 0.39 1.30
CA ILE A 506 13.15 1.53 1.27
C ILE A 506 14.34 1.29 2.20
N ASN A 507 15.49 1.86 1.87
CA ASN A 507 16.74 1.82 2.63
C ASN A 507 17.08 0.40 3.12
N ALA A 508 17.13 -0.56 2.21
CA ALA A 508 17.46 -1.94 2.56
C ALA A 508 18.88 -1.99 3.15
N GLU A 509 19.01 -2.41 4.41
CA GLU A 509 20.33 -2.42 5.09
C GLU A 509 21.33 -3.42 4.49
N LYS A 510 20.80 -4.40 3.74
CA LYS A 510 21.55 -5.54 3.21
C LYS A 510 21.15 -5.77 1.75
N ASN A 511 22.06 -6.39 1.02
CA ASN A 511 21.80 -6.90 -0.33
C ASN A 511 20.85 -8.13 -0.36
N THR A 512 20.32 -8.52 0.80
CA THR A 512 19.26 -9.51 0.93
C THR A 512 18.26 -9.00 1.95
N PHE A 513 16.98 -8.94 1.58
CA PHE A 513 15.89 -8.51 2.45
C PHE A 513 14.67 -9.43 2.31
N GLU A 514 13.82 -9.42 3.31
CA GLU A 514 12.64 -10.27 3.39
C GLU A 514 11.37 -9.47 3.12
N VAL A 515 10.47 -10.07 2.36
CA VAL A 515 9.18 -9.49 2.01
C VAL A 515 8.11 -10.50 2.45
N MET A 516 7.39 -10.16 3.52
CA MET A 516 6.35 -11.01 4.09
C MET A 516 4.97 -10.49 3.68
N TRP A 517 4.29 -11.21 2.79
CA TRP A 517 2.90 -10.94 2.45
C TRP A 517 1.96 -11.77 3.34
N ILE A 518 1.31 -11.09 4.30
CA ILE A 518 0.26 -11.70 5.12
C ILE A 518 -1.05 -11.62 4.31
N LEU A 519 -1.64 -12.76 3.97
CA LEU A 519 -2.88 -12.76 3.20
C LEU A 519 -4.03 -12.20 4.05
N PRO A 520 -4.84 -11.26 3.53
CA PRO A 520 -6.05 -10.79 4.20
C PRO A 520 -6.96 -11.96 4.56
N GLU A 521 -7.60 -11.92 5.73
CA GLU A 521 -8.50 -12.99 6.18
C GLU A 521 -9.61 -13.27 5.17
N ALA A 522 -10.19 -12.21 4.59
CA ALA A 522 -11.30 -12.29 3.65
C ALA A 522 -11.04 -13.12 2.39
N ILE A 523 -9.77 -13.30 1.99
CA ILE A 523 -9.43 -14.03 0.76
C ILE A 523 -8.94 -15.47 1.01
N ARG A 524 -8.58 -15.84 2.25
CA ARG A 524 -7.91 -17.13 2.54
C ARG A 524 -8.75 -18.34 2.11
N ASP A 525 -10.07 -18.20 2.25
CA ASP A 525 -11.06 -19.23 1.89
C ASP A 525 -11.30 -19.33 0.38
N ALA A 526 -10.92 -18.29 -0.36
CA ALA A 526 -11.05 -18.18 -1.79
C ALA A 526 -9.76 -18.54 -2.53
N VAL A 527 -8.61 -18.75 -1.87
CA VAL A 527 -7.36 -19.13 -2.55
C VAL A 527 -7.59 -20.38 -3.39
N TYR A 528 -7.25 -20.30 -4.68
CA TYR A 528 -7.43 -21.41 -5.62
C TYR A 528 -6.22 -22.35 -5.60
N PRO A 529 -6.36 -23.62 -5.13
CA PRO A 529 -5.21 -24.51 -4.94
C PRO A 529 -4.42 -24.83 -6.21
N ASP A 530 -5.09 -24.90 -7.37
CA ASP A 530 -4.45 -25.16 -8.66
C ASP A 530 -3.99 -23.86 -9.37
N GLY A 531 -4.02 -22.74 -8.65
CA GLY A 531 -3.66 -21.42 -9.16
C GLY A 531 -2.19 -21.07 -9.00
N GLU A 532 -1.92 -19.78 -9.02
CA GLU A 532 -0.58 -19.23 -8.94
C GLU A 532 -0.51 -18.09 -7.91
N VAL A 533 0.65 -17.93 -7.28
CA VAL A 533 1.05 -16.71 -6.58
C VAL A 533 2.07 -15.94 -7.41
N LEU A 534 2.03 -14.62 -7.38
CA LEU A 534 2.93 -13.71 -8.07
C LEU A 534 3.72 -12.85 -7.09
N ILE A 535 4.99 -12.62 -7.43
CA ILE A 535 5.79 -11.49 -6.94
C ILE A 535 6.35 -10.72 -8.15
N GLY A 536 6.21 -9.41 -8.11
CA GLY A 536 6.70 -8.47 -9.12
C GLY A 536 7.83 -7.57 -8.61
N TYR A 537 8.61 -7.05 -9.55
CA TYR A 537 9.69 -6.08 -9.38
C TYR A 537 9.53 -4.99 -10.43
N TRP A 538 8.91 -3.87 -10.05
CA TRP A 538 8.57 -2.80 -10.99
C TRP A 538 9.72 -1.81 -11.18
N TYR A 539 10.41 -1.50 -10.07
CA TYR A 539 11.48 -0.53 -10.02
C TYR A 539 12.37 -0.78 -8.81
N GLY A 540 13.61 -0.37 -8.88
CA GLY A 540 14.49 -0.25 -7.73
C GLY A 540 15.77 0.47 -8.11
N ASP A 541 16.45 1.04 -7.13
CA ASP A 541 17.62 1.87 -7.36
C ASP A 541 18.63 1.83 -6.20
N VAL A 542 19.84 2.31 -6.50
CA VAL A 542 20.94 2.56 -5.57
C VAL A 542 21.53 3.91 -5.96
N ALA A 543 21.57 4.85 -5.01
CA ALA A 543 21.96 6.24 -5.20
C ALA A 543 21.21 6.91 -6.38
N GLY A 544 19.92 6.61 -6.54
CA GLY A 544 19.08 7.12 -7.62
C GLY A 544 19.31 6.45 -8.99
N GLU A 545 20.24 5.48 -9.09
CA GLU A 545 20.51 4.74 -10.33
C GLU A 545 19.74 3.42 -10.36
N GLU A 546 18.96 3.20 -11.42
CA GLU A 546 18.08 2.04 -11.56
C GLU A 546 18.84 0.70 -11.55
N VAL A 547 18.42 -0.21 -10.69
CA VAL A 547 18.87 -1.60 -10.65
C VAL A 547 18.06 -2.44 -11.64
N SER A 548 18.70 -2.87 -12.72
CA SER A 548 18.01 -3.60 -13.80
C SER A 548 17.44 -4.98 -13.41
N SER A 549 17.89 -5.62 -12.33
CA SER A 549 17.37 -6.93 -11.94
C SER A 549 17.62 -7.33 -10.49
N VAL A 550 16.70 -8.11 -9.94
CA VAL A 550 16.80 -8.77 -8.62
C VAL A 550 16.62 -10.28 -8.75
N THR A 551 16.89 -11.03 -7.68
CA THR A 551 16.61 -12.47 -7.61
C THR A 551 15.74 -12.80 -6.41
N VAL A 552 14.63 -13.51 -6.63
CA VAL A 552 13.88 -14.18 -5.55
C VAL A 552 14.66 -15.43 -5.18
N SER A 553 15.47 -15.35 -4.14
CA SER A 553 16.40 -16.40 -3.71
C SER A 553 15.76 -17.46 -2.84
N ASP A 554 14.63 -17.15 -2.19
CA ASP A 554 13.89 -18.11 -1.38
C ASP A 554 12.40 -17.74 -1.27
N VAL A 555 11.56 -18.76 -1.04
CA VAL A 555 10.11 -18.59 -0.85
C VAL A 555 9.63 -19.56 0.23
N GLU A 556 8.86 -19.07 1.20
CA GLU A 556 8.24 -19.89 2.24
C GLU A 556 6.73 -19.62 2.31
N TYR A 557 5.95 -20.70 2.38
CA TYR A 557 4.50 -20.65 2.52
C TYR A 557 4.09 -21.06 3.94
N TYR A 558 3.32 -20.20 4.61
CA TYR A 558 2.83 -20.41 5.97
C TYR A 558 1.37 -20.86 5.91
N ILE A 559 1.12 -22.11 6.30
CA ILE A 559 -0.13 -22.80 6.03
C ILE A 559 -0.71 -23.36 7.34
N TYR A 560 -2.03 -23.28 7.47
CA TYR A 560 -2.79 -24.15 8.35
C TYR A 560 -3.25 -25.37 7.56
N ARG A 561 -2.73 -26.55 7.90
CA ARG A 561 -3.25 -27.83 7.38
C ARG A 561 -4.28 -28.39 8.34
N THR A 562 -5.50 -28.63 7.85
CA THR A 562 -6.56 -29.25 8.66
C THR A 562 -6.09 -30.60 9.18
N GLN A 563 -6.30 -30.86 10.47
CA GLN A 563 -6.06 -32.18 11.06
C GLN A 563 -7.37 -32.98 11.14
N GLU A 564 -8.51 -32.34 10.90
CA GLU A 564 -9.82 -32.98 10.89
C GLU A 564 -10.20 -33.55 9.51
N GLU A 565 -10.83 -34.72 9.54
CA GLU A 565 -11.52 -35.26 8.37
C GLU A 565 -12.77 -34.42 8.01
N GLU A 566 -13.28 -34.60 6.79
CA GLU A 566 -14.56 -34.03 6.37
C GLU A 566 -15.68 -34.48 7.33
N LEU A 567 -16.47 -33.53 7.82
CA LEU A 567 -17.55 -33.77 8.78
C LEU A 567 -18.62 -34.66 8.15
N LYS A 568 -18.75 -35.87 8.68
CA LYS A 568 -19.67 -36.93 8.27
C LYS A 568 -20.34 -37.53 9.50
N THR A 569 -21.33 -38.37 9.28
CA THR A 569 -21.79 -39.27 10.35
C THR A 569 -20.64 -40.18 10.77
N GLU A 570 -20.70 -40.74 11.97
CA GLU A 570 -19.69 -41.69 12.46
C GLU A 570 -19.50 -42.90 11.51
N ASP A 571 -20.56 -43.35 10.85
CA ASP A 571 -20.52 -44.40 9.83
C ASP A 571 -19.96 -43.95 8.46
N GLY A 572 -19.50 -42.71 8.33
CA GLY A 572 -18.91 -42.14 7.11
C GLY A 572 -19.92 -41.68 6.04
N LEU A 573 -21.19 -41.48 6.40
CA LEU A 573 -22.23 -40.96 5.50
C LEU A 573 -22.31 -39.43 5.59
N GLU A 574 -22.80 -38.80 4.53
CA GLU A 574 -23.11 -37.37 4.56
C GLU A 574 -24.18 -37.07 5.62
N LEU A 575 -24.02 -35.96 6.36
CA LEU A 575 -25.03 -35.55 7.32
C LEU A 575 -26.34 -35.20 6.60
N PRO A 576 -27.51 -35.56 7.17
CA PRO A 576 -28.80 -35.26 6.55
C PRO A 576 -29.01 -33.75 6.44
N GLU A 577 -29.63 -33.30 5.34
CA GLU A 577 -30.06 -31.90 5.21
C GLU A 577 -31.30 -31.60 6.06
N SER A 578 -32.17 -32.60 6.25
CA SER A 578 -33.38 -32.50 7.05
C SER A 578 -33.73 -33.81 7.76
N ILE A 579 -34.26 -33.67 8.97
CA ILE A 579 -34.78 -34.75 9.81
C ILE A 579 -36.26 -34.46 10.12
N ASP A 580 -37.13 -35.45 9.93
CA ASP A 580 -38.55 -35.37 10.28
C ASP A 580 -38.81 -36.17 11.56
N LEU A 581 -39.36 -35.54 12.60
CA LEU A 581 -39.71 -36.18 13.88
C LEU A 581 -41.15 -35.89 14.26
N LYS A 582 -41.76 -36.75 15.08
CA LYS A 582 -43.00 -36.42 15.81
C LYS A 582 -42.66 -35.88 17.20
N VAL A 583 -43.55 -35.07 17.77
CA VAL A 583 -43.41 -34.59 19.17
C VAL A 583 -43.20 -35.78 20.11
N GLY A 584 -42.11 -35.72 20.88
CA GLY A 584 -41.67 -36.77 21.80
C GLY A 584 -40.70 -37.80 21.21
N GLU A 585 -40.45 -37.79 19.90
CA GLU A 585 -39.42 -38.63 19.26
C GLU A 585 -38.03 -38.03 19.42
N THR A 586 -37.02 -38.90 19.37
CA THR A 586 -35.61 -38.52 19.41
C THR A 586 -34.88 -39.04 18.17
N TYR A 587 -33.78 -38.38 17.81
CA TYR A 587 -32.86 -38.79 16.76
C TYR A 587 -31.43 -38.62 17.23
N ASP A 588 -30.64 -39.69 17.18
CA ASP A 588 -29.23 -39.63 17.56
C ASP A 588 -28.40 -39.28 16.32
N LEU A 589 -27.80 -38.09 16.35
CA LEU A 589 -26.87 -37.64 15.31
C LEU A 589 -25.44 -37.83 15.82
N THR A 590 -24.81 -38.94 15.44
CA THR A 590 -23.38 -39.18 15.74
C THR A 590 -22.51 -38.78 14.55
N VAL A 591 -21.38 -38.15 14.83
CA VAL A 591 -20.46 -37.58 13.84
C VAL A 591 -19.05 -38.18 13.98
N ASN A 592 -18.27 -38.15 12.91
CA ASN A 592 -16.91 -38.72 12.88
C ASN A 592 -15.82 -37.84 13.52
N VAL A 593 -16.13 -36.58 13.86
CA VAL A 593 -15.15 -35.63 14.42
C VAL A 593 -15.37 -35.44 15.92
N GLU A 594 -14.38 -35.84 16.72
CA GLU A 594 -14.41 -35.64 18.18
C GLU A 594 -14.42 -34.16 18.56
N GLY A 595 -15.06 -33.84 19.70
CA GLY A 595 -15.17 -32.45 20.17
C GLY A 595 -16.18 -31.59 19.41
N THR A 596 -16.94 -32.18 18.48
CA THR A 596 -18.03 -31.49 17.79
C THR A 596 -19.09 -30.99 18.76
N THR A 597 -19.54 -29.76 18.55
CA THR A 597 -20.59 -29.11 19.34
C THR A 597 -21.89 -29.04 18.55
N PHE A 598 -23.00 -29.07 19.27
CA PHE A 598 -24.35 -29.01 18.71
C PHE A 598 -25.13 -27.85 19.35
N SER A 599 -25.88 -27.12 18.55
CA SER A 599 -26.79 -26.09 19.05
C SER A 599 -28.10 -26.11 18.27
N SER A 600 -29.18 -25.65 18.91
CA SER A 600 -30.50 -25.53 18.29
C SER A 600 -30.89 -24.07 18.18
N SER A 601 -31.39 -23.65 17.01
CA SER A 601 -31.95 -22.31 16.85
C SER A 601 -33.24 -22.08 17.65
N SER A 602 -33.94 -23.15 18.04
CA SER A 602 -35.19 -23.07 18.82
C SER A 602 -35.38 -24.27 19.75
N GLU A 603 -34.82 -24.19 20.97
CA GLU A 603 -34.93 -25.22 22.01
C GLU A 603 -36.36 -25.52 22.51
N SER A 604 -37.34 -24.66 22.19
CA SER A 604 -38.77 -24.92 22.45
C SER A 604 -39.39 -25.89 21.45
N ILE A 605 -38.81 -26.03 20.25
CA ILE A 605 -39.29 -26.90 19.16
C ILE A 605 -38.49 -28.21 19.17
N ALA A 606 -37.16 -28.11 19.14
CA ALA A 606 -36.26 -29.26 19.25
C ALA A 606 -35.01 -28.87 20.05
N THR A 607 -34.57 -29.74 20.95
CA THR A 607 -33.26 -29.60 21.62
C THR A 607 -32.29 -30.61 21.08
N VAL A 608 -31.00 -30.32 21.21
CA VAL A 608 -29.91 -31.26 20.98
C VAL A 608 -29.02 -31.24 22.22
N ASP A 609 -28.56 -32.39 22.69
CA ASP A 609 -27.63 -32.47 23.81
C ASP A 609 -26.17 -32.52 23.34
N GLU A 610 -25.24 -32.57 24.29
CA GLU A 610 -23.79 -32.62 24.05
C GLU A 610 -23.35 -33.85 23.24
N ASN A 611 -24.17 -34.91 23.19
CA ASN A 611 -23.88 -36.15 22.45
C ASN A 611 -24.55 -36.19 21.07
N GLY A 612 -25.25 -35.12 20.67
CA GLY A 612 -25.96 -35.06 19.39
C GLY A 612 -27.35 -35.72 19.41
N THR A 613 -27.92 -36.03 20.58
CA THR A 613 -29.29 -36.55 20.66
C THR A 613 -30.31 -35.41 20.54
N ILE A 614 -30.99 -35.38 19.39
CA ILE A 614 -32.05 -34.42 19.09
C ILE A 614 -33.36 -34.92 19.70
N THR A 615 -34.07 -34.07 20.45
CA THR A 615 -35.38 -34.37 21.05
C THR A 615 -36.43 -33.39 20.54
N ALA A 616 -37.49 -33.91 19.92
CA ALA A 616 -38.62 -33.12 19.43
C ALA A 616 -39.59 -32.77 20.58
N LYS A 617 -39.77 -31.48 20.88
CA LYS A 617 -40.61 -30.99 21.99
C LYS A 617 -41.96 -30.46 21.55
N ALA A 618 -42.01 -29.72 20.45
CA ALA A 618 -43.23 -29.09 19.95
C ALA A 618 -43.24 -29.08 18.43
N GLN A 619 -44.45 -29.10 17.85
CA GLN A 619 -44.62 -28.98 16.41
C GLN A 619 -44.03 -27.66 15.91
N GLY A 620 -43.22 -27.72 14.85
CA GLY A 620 -42.51 -26.55 14.30
C GLY A 620 -41.27 -26.95 13.51
N ILE A 621 -40.47 -25.96 13.12
CA ILE A 621 -39.18 -26.14 12.45
C ILE A 621 -38.09 -25.56 13.35
N SER A 622 -36.99 -26.29 13.52
CA SER A 622 -35.79 -25.82 14.20
C SER A 622 -34.56 -26.20 13.38
N THR A 623 -33.48 -25.43 13.49
CA THR A 623 -32.20 -25.75 12.85
C THR A 623 -31.24 -26.25 13.90
N ILE A 624 -30.63 -27.41 13.65
CA ILE A 624 -29.50 -27.91 14.45
C ILE A 624 -28.21 -27.56 13.73
N THR A 625 -27.34 -26.80 14.40
CA THR A 625 -26.00 -26.47 13.91
C THR A 625 -25.01 -27.41 14.55
N VAL A 626 -24.28 -28.15 13.70
CA VAL A 626 -23.17 -29.04 14.04
C VAL A 626 -21.87 -28.31 13.73
N LYS A 627 -21.00 -28.12 14.73
CA LYS A 627 -19.74 -27.38 14.57
C LYS A 627 -18.54 -28.15 15.11
N THR A 628 -17.56 -28.45 14.25
CA THR A 628 -16.31 -29.13 14.66
C THR A 628 -15.32 -28.16 15.34
N PRO A 629 -14.35 -28.67 16.12
CA PRO A 629 -13.29 -27.84 16.70
C PRO A 629 -12.53 -26.95 15.71
N GLU A 630 -12.18 -27.45 14.52
CA GLU A 630 -11.54 -26.67 13.44
C GLU A 630 -12.57 -25.94 12.54
N GLY A 631 -13.81 -25.76 13.01
CA GLY A 631 -14.77 -24.83 12.43
C GLY A 631 -15.58 -25.33 11.23
N GLN A 632 -15.64 -26.63 10.92
CA GLN A 632 -16.64 -27.12 9.96
C GLN A 632 -18.03 -26.90 10.55
N GLU A 633 -18.93 -26.29 9.77
CA GLU A 633 -20.30 -26.09 10.18
C GLU A 633 -21.27 -26.77 9.21
N LYS A 634 -22.24 -27.51 9.76
CA LYS A 634 -23.36 -28.08 9.01
C LYS A 634 -24.67 -27.72 9.72
N MET A 635 -25.58 -27.11 8.97
CA MET A 635 -26.94 -26.84 9.42
C MET A 635 -27.89 -27.94 8.95
N ILE A 636 -28.71 -28.45 9.87
CA ILE A 636 -29.68 -29.53 9.65
C ILE A 636 -31.08 -29.04 10.04
N THR A 637 -32.03 -29.13 9.12
CA THR A 637 -33.42 -28.71 9.39
C THR A 637 -34.20 -29.81 10.08
N VAL A 638 -34.73 -29.56 11.27
CA VAL A 638 -35.58 -30.50 12.02
C VAL A 638 -37.04 -30.08 11.91
N ASN A 639 -37.85 -30.87 11.22
CA ASN A 639 -39.29 -30.66 11.11
C ASN A 639 -40.04 -31.54 12.10
N VAL A 640 -40.64 -30.93 13.11
CA VAL A 640 -41.41 -31.63 14.13
C VAL A 640 -42.90 -31.62 13.77
N LYS A 641 -43.48 -32.80 13.58
CA LYS A 641 -44.90 -33.05 13.31
C LYS A 641 -45.64 -33.38 14.60
N ALA A 642 -46.95 -33.13 14.64
CA ALA A 642 -47.78 -33.49 15.78
C ALA A 642 -47.74 -35.01 16.06
N ALA A 643 -47.75 -35.38 17.34
CA ALA A 643 -47.87 -36.78 17.74
C ALA A 643 -49.23 -37.37 17.28
N GLU A 644 -49.23 -38.64 16.85
CA GLU A 644 -50.48 -39.33 16.49
C GLU A 644 -51.32 -39.60 17.75
N THR A 645 -52.50 -38.99 17.85
CA THR A 645 -53.43 -39.26 18.95
C THR A 645 -54.15 -40.59 18.72
N THR A 646 -53.88 -41.59 19.56
CA THR A 646 -54.76 -42.76 19.70
C THR A 646 -56.03 -42.33 20.46
N PRO A 647 -57.26 -42.71 20.03
CA PRO A 647 -58.47 -42.26 20.71
C PRO A 647 -58.65 -43.01 22.04
N ALA A 648 -58.61 -42.29 23.17
CA ALA A 648 -59.00 -42.82 24.48
C ALA A 648 -60.38 -42.26 24.90
N GLU A 649 -61.24 -43.16 25.37
CA GLU A 649 -62.64 -42.95 25.73
C GLU A 649 -62.88 -41.83 26.75
N THR A 650 -63.94 -41.09 26.50
CA THR A 650 -64.46 -39.98 27.31
C THR A 650 -65.34 -40.50 28.45
N SER A 651 -65.09 -40.06 29.69
CA SER A 651 -66.11 -40.05 30.76
C SER A 651 -66.32 -38.62 31.23
N ALA A 652 -67.57 -38.16 31.13
CA ALA A 652 -68.02 -36.80 31.37
C ALA A 652 -68.51 -36.62 32.82
N THR A 653 -68.32 -35.42 33.40
CA THR A 653 -69.36 -34.79 34.25
C THR A 653 -69.29 -33.25 34.23
N THR A 654 -70.27 -32.71 33.51
CA THR A 654 -71.03 -31.44 33.57
C THR A 654 -70.73 -30.33 34.61
N THR A 655 -70.22 -29.21 34.08
CA THR A 655 -70.72 -27.81 34.00
C THR A 655 -71.94 -27.33 34.81
N THR A 656 -71.89 -26.06 35.28
CA THR A 656 -72.83 -24.94 34.92
C THR A 656 -72.26 -23.58 35.45
N THR A 657 -72.43 -22.36 34.92
CA THR A 657 -72.36 -21.71 33.59
C THR A 657 -72.82 -20.24 33.76
N THR A 658 -72.14 -19.27 33.13
CA THR A 658 -72.71 -18.07 32.44
C THR A 658 -71.56 -17.44 31.65
N LYS A 659 -71.35 -17.60 30.32
CA LYS A 659 -72.14 -17.41 29.06
C LYS A 659 -72.42 -15.93 28.75
N ALA A 660 -72.07 -15.32 27.60
CA ALA A 660 -71.23 -15.66 26.43
C ALA A 660 -71.14 -14.45 25.45
N THR A 661 -70.17 -14.45 24.52
CA THR A 661 -70.33 -14.52 23.02
C THR A 661 -68.99 -14.10 22.33
N THR A 662 -68.05 -15.04 22.08
CA THR A 662 -67.60 -15.66 20.78
C THR A 662 -66.60 -14.78 19.97
N THR A 663 -65.47 -15.25 19.41
CA THR A 663 -65.16 -16.55 18.77
C THR A 663 -63.64 -16.76 18.56
N THR A 664 -63.26 -18.05 18.46
CA THR A 664 -62.11 -18.64 17.74
C THR A 664 -60.79 -18.83 18.49
N THR A 665 -60.60 -20.08 18.94
CA THR A 665 -59.33 -20.70 19.27
C THR A 665 -58.51 -20.89 17.98
N ALA A 666 -57.32 -20.30 17.93
CA ALA A 666 -56.24 -20.64 17.03
C ALA A 666 -54.98 -20.74 17.89
N ALA A 667 -54.41 -21.93 18.03
CA ALA A 667 -53.04 -22.05 18.52
C ALA A 667 -52.15 -21.74 17.31
N THR A 668 -51.86 -20.45 17.11
CA THR A 668 -50.89 -19.96 16.15
C THR A 668 -49.50 -20.30 16.67
N THR A 669 -48.84 -21.26 16.03
CA THR A 669 -47.39 -21.39 16.04
C THR A 669 -46.83 -20.11 15.43
N VAL A 670 -46.37 -19.19 16.27
CA VAL A 670 -45.61 -18.00 15.82
C VAL A 670 -44.28 -18.48 15.26
N ASP A 671 -43.99 -18.06 14.03
CA ASP A 671 -42.68 -18.20 13.41
C ASP A 671 -41.64 -17.56 14.34
N PRO A 672 -40.55 -18.24 14.76
CA PRO A 672 -39.51 -17.60 15.56
C PRO A 672 -38.92 -16.37 14.87
N ASP A 673 -38.90 -16.32 13.52
CA ASP A 673 -38.53 -15.13 12.77
C ASP A 673 -39.63 -14.05 12.78
N SER A 674 -40.82 -14.34 13.33
CA SER A 674 -41.88 -13.37 13.64
C SER A 674 -41.85 -12.87 15.09
N ILE A 675 -40.91 -13.34 15.93
CA ILE A 675 -40.72 -12.91 17.31
C ILE A 675 -39.54 -11.93 17.37
N ILE A 676 -39.76 -10.75 17.96
CA ILE A 676 -38.71 -9.74 18.18
C ILE A 676 -37.83 -10.20 19.35
N ASP A 677 -36.53 -10.38 19.08
CA ASP A 677 -35.50 -10.53 20.12
C ASP A 677 -35.06 -9.15 20.60
N TRP A 678 -35.72 -8.69 21.66
CA TRP A 678 -35.47 -7.37 22.25
C TRP A 678 -34.03 -7.17 22.73
N SER A 679 -33.29 -8.23 23.06
CA SER A 679 -31.89 -8.13 23.51
C SER A 679 -30.92 -7.74 22.40
N ARG A 680 -31.35 -7.84 21.15
CA ARG A 680 -30.59 -7.52 19.94
C ARG A 680 -31.14 -6.30 19.18
N VAL A 681 -32.15 -5.63 19.74
CA VAL A 681 -32.73 -4.44 19.11
C VAL A 681 -31.74 -3.28 19.22
N LEU A 682 -31.34 -2.77 18.06
CA LEU A 682 -30.51 -1.59 17.83
C LEU A 682 -31.13 -0.86 16.64
N TYR A 683 -31.95 0.16 16.91
CA TYR A 683 -32.66 0.88 15.86
C TYR A 683 -31.67 1.47 14.85
N GLY A 684 -31.86 1.12 13.57
CA GLY A 684 -30.98 1.47 12.45
C GLY A 684 -30.06 0.35 11.97
N ASP A 685 -29.85 -0.72 12.77
CA ASP A 685 -29.08 -1.91 12.38
C ASP A 685 -30.03 -2.93 11.72
N VAL A 686 -30.27 -2.74 10.42
CA VAL A 686 -31.26 -3.49 9.64
C VAL A 686 -30.69 -4.83 9.18
N ASN A 687 -29.38 -4.94 9.01
CA ASN A 687 -28.71 -6.17 8.58
C ASN A 687 -28.25 -7.07 9.76
N LEU A 688 -28.43 -6.62 11.01
CA LEU A 688 -28.06 -7.29 12.26
C LEU A 688 -26.56 -7.52 12.44
N ASP A 689 -25.72 -6.62 11.90
CA ASP A 689 -24.26 -6.65 12.06
C ASP A 689 -23.76 -5.94 13.33
N LYS A 690 -24.69 -5.37 14.12
CA LYS A 690 -24.47 -4.61 15.37
C LYS A 690 -23.93 -3.21 15.17
N GLU A 691 -23.83 -2.73 13.94
CA GLU A 691 -23.50 -1.36 13.60
C GLU A 691 -24.65 -0.72 12.82
N VAL A 692 -25.01 0.51 13.18
CA VAL A 692 -25.90 1.29 12.31
C VAL A 692 -24.98 1.94 11.28
N THR A 693 -25.13 1.69 9.98
CA THR A 693 -24.26 2.20 8.88
C THR A 693 -25.07 2.56 7.62
N LEU A 694 -24.39 3.00 6.55
CA LEU A 694 -25.05 3.17 5.24
C LEU A 694 -25.38 1.82 4.57
N ALA A 695 -24.78 0.71 5.03
CA ALA A 695 -25.15 -0.62 4.57
C ALA A 695 -26.59 -0.98 4.98
N ASP A 696 -27.04 -0.50 6.14
CA ASP A 696 -28.42 -0.65 6.61
C ASP A 696 -29.41 0.16 5.78
N VAL A 697 -29.02 1.37 5.38
CA VAL A 697 -29.78 2.18 4.43
C VAL A 697 -29.92 1.44 3.10
N ALA A 698 -28.87 0.79 2.62
CA ALA A 698 -28.90 0.01 1.39
C ALA A 698 -29.77 -1.25 1.54
N ALA A 699 -29.67 -1.97 2.67
CA ALA A 699 -30.49 -3.14 2.97
C ALA A 699 -31.98 -2.77 3.04
N LEU A 700 -32.30 -1.69 3.76
CA LEU A 700 -33.65 -1.16 3.89
C LEU A 700 -34.20 -0.65 2.56
N SER A 701 -33.39 0.09 1.79
CA SER A 701 -33.80 0.60 0.47
C SER A 701 -34.09 -0.52 -0.53
N LYS A 702 -33.31 -1.62 -0.50
CA LYS A 702 -33.59 -2.84 -1.28
C LYS A 702 -34.90 -3.49 -0.84
N HIS A 703 -35.12 -3.63 0.47
CA HIS A 703 -36.36 -4.17 1.02
C HIS A 703 -37.58 -3.34 0.61
N VAL A 704 -37.54 -2.02 0.77
CA VAL A 704 -38.63 -1.10 0.41
C VAL A 704 -38.92 -1.12 -1.09
N SER A 705 -37.89 -1.28 -1.94
CA SER A 705 -38.04 -1.33 -3.39
C SER A 705 -38.68 -2.64 -3.90
N ALA A 706 -38.42 -3.77 -3.23
CA ALA A 706 -38.96 -5.08 -3.61
C ALA A 706 -39.04 -6.04 -2.41
N ARG A 707 -40.06 -5.86 -1.56
CA ARG A 707 -40.23 -6.59 -0.29
C ARG A 707 -40.22 -8.12 -0.42
N ASP A 708 -40.80 -8.65 -1.50
CA ASP A 708 -40.87 -10.09 -1.75
C ASP A 708 -39.52 -10.70 -2.19
N LEU A 709 -38.63 -9.89 -2.79
CA LEU A 709 -37.33 -10.35 -3.31
C LEU A 709 -36.19 -10.14 -2.29
N TYR A 710 -36.34 -9.14 -1.43
CA TYR A 710 -35.38 -8.79 -0.37
C TYR A 710 -36.10 -8.68 0.97
N PRO A 711 -36.65 -9.79 1.51
CA PRO A 711 -37.24 -9.76 2.85
C PRO A 711 -36.17 -9.44 3.89
N LEU A 712 -36.56 -8.72 4.95
CA LEU A 712 -35.69 -8.55 6.12
C LEU A 712 -35.50 -9.89 6.82
N ILE A 713 -34.35 -10.06 7.47
CA ILE A 713 -33.87 -11.35 7.98
C ILE A 713 -34.83 -11.97 9.00
N ASN A 714 -35.45 -11.15 9.85
CA ASN A 714 -36.46 -11.56 10.84
C ASN A 714 -37.21 -10.35 11.43
N ALA A 715 -38.05 -10.58 12.44
CA ALA A 715 -38.82 -9.57 13.15
C ALA A 715 -37.94 -8.58 13.94
N THR A 716 -36.76 -8.98 14.42
CA THR A 716 -35.79 -8.05 15.04
C THR A 716 -35.24 -7.07 14.01
N ALA A 717 -34.86 -7.54 12.81
CA ALA A 717 -34.45 -6.66 11.71
C ALA A 717 -35.60 -5.73 11.26
N THR A 718 -36.84 -6.23 11.30
CA THR A 718 -38.04 -5.43 11.01
C THR A 718 -38.29 -4.35 12.07
N GLU A 719 -38.06 -4.67 13.36
CA GLU A 719 -38.12 -3.70 14.45
C GLU A 719 -37.00 -2.65 14.33
N ASN A 720 -35.76 -3.07 14.07
CA ASN A 720 -34.62 -2.17 13.87
C ASN A 720 -34.83 -1.23 12.67
N ALA A 721 -35.55 -1.70 11.64
CA ALA A 721 -35.86 -0.92 10.45
C ALA A 721 -36.95 0.16 10.66
N ASN A 722 -37.75 0.10 11.73
CA ASN A 722 -38.79 1.10 12.04
C ASN A 722 -38.17 2.28 12.84
N CYS A 723 -37.22 2.98 12.23
CA CYS A 723 -36.47 4.08 12.83
C CYS A 723 -37.29 5.33 13.11
N GLN A 724 -38.38 5.56 12.37
CA GLN A 724 -39.34 6.64 12.63
C GLN A 724 -40.35 6.27 13.73
N TYR A 725 -40.50 4.98 14.02
CA TYR A 725 -41.41 4.43 15.02
C TYR A 725 -42.90 4.72 14.75
N ASP A 726 -43.31 4.67 13.49
CA ASP A 726 -44.69 4.93 13.06
C ASP A 726 -45.44 3.65 12.63
N GLU A 727 -44.84 2.48 12.87
CA GLU A 727 -45.32 1.14 12.51
C GLU A 727 -45.26 0.84 11.00
N ALA A 728 -44.74 1.77 10.19
CA ALA A 728 -44.37 1.54 8.80
C ALA A 728 -42.87 1.31 8.67
N VAL A 729 -42.47 0.50 7.68
CA VAL A 729 -41.07 0.33 7.28
C VAL A 729 -40.96 0.81 5.85
N ASP A 730 -40.55 2.07 5.67
CA ASP A 730 -40.50 2.74 4.38
C ASP A 730 -39.30 3.69 4.21
N ALA A 731 -39.35 4.56 3.19
CA ALA A 731 -38.25 5.47 2.89
C ALA A 731 -38.00 6.52 3.99
N ALA A 732 -38.99 6.82 4.84
CA ALA A 732 -38.84 7.74 5.96
C ALA A 732 -37.90 7.16 7.04
N ASP A 733 -37.89 5.84 7.23
CA ASP A 733 -36.96 5.17 8.13
C ASP A 733 -35.53 5.21 7.61
N SER A 734 -35.33 5.00 6.30
CA SER A 734 -34.02 5.18 5.66
C SER A 734 -33.48 6.60 5.88
N LEU A 735 -34.36 7.62 5.81
CA LEU A 735 -33.96 9.01 6.05
C LEU A 735 -33.53 9.23 7.50
N LYS A 736 -34.14 8.57 8.48
CA LYS A 736 -33.73 8.62 9.89
C LYS A 736 -32.33 8.06 10.10
N ILE A 737 -32.01 6.92 9.50
CA ILE A 737 -30.67 6.33 9.56
C ILE A 737 -29.64 7.28 8.92
N ILE A 738 -29.99 7.93 7.79
CA ILE A 738 -29.15 8.94 7.14
C ILE A 738 -28.96 10.18 8.03
N GLU A 739 -30.03 10.71 8.64
CA GLU A 739 -29.96 11.85 9.57
C GLU A 739 -29.05 11.55 10.77
N TYR A 740 -29.12 10.32 11.31
CA TYR A 740 -28.22 9.85 12.37
C TYR A 740 -26.77 9.78 11.90
N LYS A 741 -26.54 9.23 10.70
CA LYS A 741 -25.20 9.15 10.10
C LYS A 741 -24.60 10.52 9.80
N MET A 742 -25.43 11.49 9.44
CA MET A 742 -25.08 12.90 9.28
C MET A 742 -24.97 13.65 10.62
N LYS A 743 -25.05 12.96 11.76
CA LYS A 743 -25.01 13.51 13.13
C LYS A 743 -26.04 14.61 13.39
N SER A 744 -27.13 14.64 12.61
CA SER A 744 -28.24 15.61 12.79
C SER A 744 -29.22 15.17 13.88
N ILE A 745 -29.21 13.88 14.20
CA ILE A 745 -29.92 13.26 15.32
C ILE A 745 -28.99 12.24 15.99
N THR A 746 -29.34 11.79 17.20
CA THR A 746 -28.60 10.79 17.97
C THR A 746 -29.16 9.39 17.76
N LEU A 747 -28.46 8.36 18.24
CA LEU A 747 -28.93 6.97 18.21
C LEU A 747 -30.24 6.79 19.01
N LEU A 748 -30.47 7.63 20.02
CA LEU A 748 -31.72 7.61 20.82
C LEU A 748 -32.93 8.18 20.08
N ASP A 749 -32.69 8.95 19.01
CA ASP A 749 -33.74 9.48 18.15
C ASP A 749 -34.17 8.47 17.08
N LEU A 750 -33.48 7.31 16.99
CA LEU A 750 -33.88 6.17 16.17
C LEU A 750 -34.76 5.23 17.00
N GLY A 751 -36.02 5.10 16.60
CA GLY A 751 -36.98 4.22 17.27
C GLY A 751 -37.32 4.65 18.69
N LYS A 752 -37.89 3.72 19.48
CA LYS A 752 -38.25 3.98 20.88
C LYS A 752 -37.89 2.77 21.75
N PRO A 753 -36.76 2.81 22.48
CA PRO A 753 -36.29 1.68 23.27
C PRO A 753 -37.05 1.60 24.60
N ASP A 754 -38.34 1.28 24.57
CA ASP A 754 -39.21 1.26 25.76
C ASP A 754 -39.35 -0.12 26.44
N LYS A 755 -38.63 -1.13 25.93
CA LYS A 755 -38.59 -2.49 26.50
C LYS A 755 -37.41 -2.67 27.41
N SER A 756 -37.64 -3.21 28.61
CA SER A 756 -36.61 -3.42 29.65
C SER A 756 -35.43 -4.25 29.19
N ASP A 757 -35.64 -5.11 28.20
CA ASP A 757 -34.66 -6.10 27.75
C ASP A 757 -33.90 -5.58 26.51
N CYS A 758 -34.20 -4.35 26.05
CA CYS A 758 -33.45 -3.67 25.00
C CYS A 758 -32.17 -3.04 25.56
N PRO A 759 -30.99 -3.25 24.96
CA PRO A 759 -29.73 -2.64 25.42
C PRO A 759 -29.78 -1.11 25.49
N MET A 760 -30.62 -0.48 24.68
CA MET A 760 -30.82 0.97 24.62
C MET A 760 -31.75 1.53 25.73
N TYR A 761 -32.36 0.66 26.54
CA TYR A 761 -33.38 1.06 27.54
C TYR A 761 -32.82 1.83 28.74
N GLU A 762 -31.61 1.49 29.21
CA GLU A 762 -30.98 2.18 30.35
C GLU A 762 -30.55 3.61 29.97
N THR A 763 -30.13 3.80 28.72
CA THR A 763 -29.69 5.08 28.14
C THR A 763 -30.79 6.15 28.04
N VAL A 764 -32.07 5.77 28.20
CA VAL A 764 -33.25 6.67 28.14
C VAL A 764 -33.79 7.03 29.54
N LYS A 765 -33.26 6.42 30.61
CA LYS A 765 -33.65 6.72 31.99
C LYS A 765 -32.86 7.86 32.64
N GLU A 766 -31.71 8.22 32.07
CA GLU A 766 -30.92 9.41 32.44
C GLU A 766 -31.37 10.63 31.64
#